data_AF-A0A972GAQ1-F1
#
_entry.id   AF-A0A972GAQ1-F1
#
_cell.length_a   1.000
_cell.length_b   1.000
_cell.length_c   1.000
_cell.angle_alpha   90.00
_cell.angle_beta   90.00
_cell.angle_gamma   90.00
#
_symmetry.space_group_name_H-M   'P 1'
#
loop_
_entity.id
_entity.type
_entity.pdbx_description
1 polymer ?
#
loop_
_entity_poly.entity_id
_entity_poly.type
_entity_poly.pdbx_seq_one_letter_code
_entity_poly.pdbx_strand_id
1 'polypeptide(L)'
;MYVSDAFGDLIRQRRKVLGLTQQELASEVGCARVTIQKIETQQRRPSQALAKRLANYLHLTDTEQLSLLEIPDNSLRHTKLRSHVSAKLPVLSTPLIGREEETQVLCERMLASDVRLLTVVGPPGVGKTSLAIHAATLLQSYYADGIIWISLASIDDPTLVLYEVAQAFGVRESAHQPVLEAIQAAVQGRQLLVLLDNFEHLTDAASSIATLLACTPHIDLMVTSRARLGLSSEYTYTVCPLWLPSNEYGPTAELLIQSPAVALFTIRAQAINAHFALTDANAAAVAQICQRLDGLPLAIELAAARSLFLSPQMLLDQLDQQLALLVSGPADLPQRQQTLEAAINWSYQLLTEAEQKLLQHLAVFAGGSSLSALAVVCGVTDLDDQKSIQLLNTLYGLVQNSLVYTTVTTSGEMHYAMLETVRAYAQQKLKTHGDVSQVSHRHADYYYQLARQANTYLRGPDAKIWVLRLTRAFPDLRCAFQWLVQQDIAGAVRLLIAGSCLFYRCTYVTEGRQLIASALKRCDNDVMEPILQAELHQLAGNLAYMQGEYSLGQNYLQEALDTCLRVQHISGMIKIANHLGNLALRQGQFADADRWYTQSLAWAREHGDTRLVSIPLYGLAQLARATINWEQAQTLYREGFELRTQQDDRWGMAVNLLGLGNVMRQSGDIDAAQTLCNRSLKLWQEIQDLPGLAGVLHALGHIALEQGCYDQARRCFVESTSAWQQLGMSLELGWSLEAFACLAVCQNQRNDVVKLFRAASFIRTQLHSPRTPAESLQLSTVIQIAPEQDNWHTDVVLSMNDVQMLVEELMADIPATSLATV
;
A
#
# COMPACT_ATOMS: atom_id res chain seq x y z
N MET A 1 14.82 -27.46 25.67
CA MET A 1 15.15 -26.66 26.87
C MET A 1 15.88 -25.43 26.36
N TYR A 2 15.16 -24.31 26.30
CA TYR A 2 15.58 -23.06 25.65
C TYR A 2 16.44 -22.23 26.61
N VAL A 3 17.63 -21.82 26.18
CA VAL A 3 18.35 -20.69 26.78
C VAL A 3 19.07 -19.94 25.64
N SER A 4 18.39 -18.96 25.04
CA SER A 4 19.09 -17.88 24.35
C SER A 4 19.56 -16.89 25.43
N ASP A 5 20.64 -17.22 26.15
CA ASP A 5 21.22 -16.27 27.09
C ASP A 5 21.85 -15.15 26.28
N ALA A 6 21.21 -13.99 26.34
CA ALA A 6 21.73 -12.79 25.73
C ALA A 6 23.07 -12.44 26.39
N PHE A 7 24.09 -12.26 25.57
CA PHE A 7 25.51 -12.09 25.91
C PHE A 7 25.84 -11.23 27.16
N GLY A 8 25.09 -10.15 27.41
CA GLY A 8 25.29 -9.30 28.59
C GLY A 8 25.00 -10.01 29.93
N ASP A 9 24.06 -10.95 29.93
CA ASP A 9 23.70 -11.73 31.11
C ASP A 9 24.73 -12.82 31.41
N LEU A 10 25.33 -13.43 30.37
CA LEU A 10 26.45 -14.36 30.51
C LEU A 10 27.66 -13.69 31.20
N ILE A 11 28.05 -12.49 30.75
CA ILE A 11 29.14 -11.73 31.37
C ILE A 11 28.81 -11.37 32.81
N ARG A 12 27.58 -10.91 33.08
CA ARG A 12 27.14 -10.55 34.42
C ARG A 12 27.17 -11.75 35.36
N GLN A 13 26.72 -12.92 34.88
CA GLN A 13 26.70 -14.16 35.66
C GLN A 13 28.12 -14.63 35.96
N ARG A 14 29.01 -14.67 34.96
CA ARG A 14 30.41 -15.09 35.13
C ARG A 14 31.18 -14.14 36.05
N ARG A 15 30.99 -12.83 35.91
CA ARG A 15 31.59 -11.84 36.83
C ARG A 15 31.15 -12.08 38.28
N LYS A 16 29.84 -12.34 38.50
CA LYS A 16 29.30 -12.63 39.84
C LYS A 16 29.87 -13.93 40.42
N VAL A 17 30.02 -14.97 39.60
CA VAL A 17 30.62 -16.26 40.02
C VAL A 17 32.08 -16.06 40.46
N LEU A 18 32.83 -15.19 39.78
CA LEU A 18 34.21 -14.86 40.12
C LEU A 18 34.34 -13.83 41.25
N GLY A 19 33.24 -13.36 41.84
CA GLY A 19 33.25 -12.40 42.95
C GLY A 19 33.71 -10.98 42.58
N LEU A 20 33.76 -10.65 41.29
CA LEU A 20 34.32 -9.39 40.80
C LEU A 20 33.28 -8.27 40.78
N THR A 21 33.69 -7.05 41.12
CA THR A 21 32.90 -5.84 40.86
C THR A 21 33.03 -5.42 39.39
N GLN A 22 32.07 -4.62 38.89
CA GLN A 22 32.17 -4.06 37.52
C GLN A 22 33.42 -3.19 37.33
N GLN A 23 33.95 -2.61 38.42
CA GLN A 23 35.12 -1.73 38.37
C GLN A 23 36.42 -2.54 38.30
N GLU A 24 36.51 -3.64 39.03
CA GLU A 24 37.64 -4.57 38.96
C GLU A 24 37.71 -5.23 37.57
N LEU A 25 36.58 -5.75 37.05
CA LEU A 25 36.54 -6.31 35.70
C LEU A 25 36.93 -5.26 34.62
N ALA A 26 36.49 -4.02 34.79
CA ALA A 26 36.84 -2.95 33.86
C ALA A 26 38.34 -2.63 33.87
N SER A 27 38.97 -2.61 35.06
CA SER A 27 40.40 -2.38 35.23
C SER A 27 41.24 -3.47 34.54
N GLU A 28 40.87 -4.73 34.75
CA GLU A 28 41.62 -5.89 34.25
C GLU A 28 41.54 -6.05 32.73
N VAL A 29 40.38 -5.73 32.15
CA VAL A 29 40.16 -5.81 30.70
C VAL A 29 40.62 -4.51 29.98
N GLY A 30 40.92 -3.46 30.75
CA GLY A 30 41.42 -2.18 30.25
C GLY A 30 40.35 -1.31 29.61
N CYS A 31 39.18 -1.17 30.25
CA CYS A 31 38.10 -0.30 29.79
C CYS A 31 37.45 0.48 30.94
N ALA A 32 36.60 1.47 30.63
CA ALA A 32 35.87 2.21 31.68
C ALA A 32 34.74 1.38 32.30
N ARG A 33 34.46 1.54 33.60
CA ARG A 33 33.36 0.85 34.34
C ARG A 33 32.01 0.95 33.62
N VAL A 34 31.70 2.12 33.07
CA VAL A 34 30.45 2.38 32.31
C VAL A 34 30.36 1.48 31.07
N THR A 35 31.48 1.07 30.49
CA THR A 35 31.52 0.15 29.34
C THR A 35 31.08 -1.24 29.77
N ILE A 36 31.61 -1.78 30.87
CA ILE A 36 31.16 -3.07 31.44
C ILE A 36 29.68 -3.01 31.83
N GLN A 37 29.25 -1.91 32.46
CA GLN A 37 27.83 -1.73 32.81
C GLN A 37 26.92 -1.76 31.58
N LYS A 38 27.27 -1.04 30.51
CA LYS A 38 26.49 -1.03 29.25
C LYS A 38 26.53 -2.37 28.52
N ILE A 39 27.61 -3.13 28.66
CA ILE A 39 27.71 -4.49 28.12
C ILE A 39 26.78 -5.43 28.89
N GLU A 40 26.82 -5.40 30.23
CA GLU A 40 25.94 -6.23 31.06
C GLU A 40 24.46 -5.87 30.89
N THR A 41 24.12 -4.61 30.61
CA THR A 41 22.74 -4.19 30.34
C THR A 41 22.35 -4.28 28.87
N GLN A 42 23.21 -4.85 28.02
CA GLN A 42 23.01 -5.01 26.58
C GLN A 42 22.81 -3.69 25.81
N GLN A 43 23.14 -2.56 26.42
CA GLN A 43 23.12 -1.25 25.77
C GLN A 43 24.31 -1.04 24.83
N ARG A 44 25.34 -1.89 24.89
CA ARG A 44 26.53 -1.81 24.04
C ARG A 44 27.18 -3.19 23.88
N ARG A 45 27.56 -3.57 22.66
CA ARG A 45 28.41 -4.75 22.42
C ARG A 45 29.91 -4.37 22.47
N PRO A 46 30.79 -5.20 23.05
CA PRO A 46 32.22 -4.97 23.05
C PRO A 46 32.80 -5.16 21.65
N SER A 47 33.87 -4.43 21.34
CA SER A 47 34.65 -4.70 20.13
C SER A 47 35.28 -6.08 20.19
N GLN A 48 35.64 -6.66 19.04
CA GLN A 48 36.27 -8.00 18.97
C GLN A 48 37.53 -8.12 19.86
N ALA A 49 38.31 -7.04 19.97
CA ALA A 49 39.46 -6.98 20.87
C ALA A 49 39.08 -7.00 22.36
N LEU A 50 38.01 -6.28 22.74
CA LEU A 50 37.50 -6.25 24.11
C LEU A 50 36.80 -7.56 24.49
N ALA A 51 36.07 -8.15 23.54
CA ALA A 51 35.46 -9.47 23.58
C ALA A 51 36.48 -10.57 23.90
N LYS A 52 37.60 -10.61 23.17
CA LYS A 52 38.70 -11.57 23.42
C LYS A 52 39.30 -11.41 24.82
N ARG A 53 39.50 -10.16 25.28
CA ARG A 53 40.00 -9.89 26.64
C ARG A 53 39.01 -10.34 27.72
N LEU A 54 37.71 -10.09 27.52
CA LEU A 54 36.64 -10.55 28.41
C LEU A 54 36.57 -12.08 28.46
N ALA A 55 36.64 -12.73 27.30
CA ALA A 55 36.63 -14.19 27.20
C ALA A 55 37.80 -14.84 27.95
N ASN A 56 39.02 -14.30 27.75
CA ASN A 56 40.22 -14.80 28.41
C ASN A 56 40.15 -14.59 29.93
N TYR A 57 39.70 -13.42 30.38
CA TYR A 57 39.70 -13.07 31.80
C TYR A 57 38.55 -13.74 32.58
N LEU A 58 37.40 -13.97 31.94
CA LEU A 58 36.24 -14.63 32.55
C LEU A 58 36.25 -16.15 32.37
N HIS A 59 37.32 -16.72 31.78
CA HIS A 59 37.49 -18.15 31.52
C HIS A 59 36.28 -18.77 30.80
N LEU A 60 35.80 -18.11 29.74
CA LEU A 60 34.69 -18.60 28.94
C LEU A 60 35.12 -19.83 28.13
N THR A 61 34.25 -20.84 28.08
CA THR A 61 34.43 -22.07 27.28
C THR A 61 34.44 -21.77 25.79
N ASP A 62 35.03 -22.64 24.96
CA ASP A 62 35.11 -22.43 23.50
C ASP A 62 33.72 -22.21 22.87
N THR A 63 32.68 -22.88 23.37
CA THR A 63 31.27 -22.65 22.98
C THR A 63 30.74 -21.27 23.37
N GLU A 64 31.15 -20.75 24.53
CA GLU A 64 30.81 -19.39 25.00
C GLU A 64 31.66 -18.31 24.31
N GLN A 65 32.83 -18.67 23.77
CA GLN A 65 33.68 -17.78 22.98
C GLN A 65 33.19 -17.66 21.54
N LEU A 66 32.66 -18.74 20.96
CA LEU A 66 32.02 -18.74 19.64
C LEU A 66 30.78 -17.84 19.64
N SER A 67 29.92 -17.90 20.66
CA SER A 67 28.80 -16.95 20.80
C SER A 67 29.25 -15.48 20.98
N LEU A 68 30.50 -15.27 21.41
CA LEU A 68 31.15 -13.97 21.56
C LEU A 68 31.77 -13.42 20.27
N LEU A 69 32.08 -14.30 19.32
CA LEU A 69 32.84 -14.02 18.09
C LEU A 69 32.06 -14.31 16.78
N GLU A 70 30.97 -15.08 16.82
CA GLU A 70 30.16 -15.52 15.66
C GLU A 70 28.88 -14.69 15.44
N ILE A 71 28.85 -13.43 15.86
CA ILE A 71 27.87 -12.50 15.31
C ILE A 71 28.63 -11.53 14.41
N PRO A 72 28.29 -11.43 13.10
CA PRO A 72 28.95 -10.51 12.19
C PRO A 72 29.00 -9.10 12.77
N ASP A 73 30.08 -8.40 12.46
CA ASP A 73 30.33 -7.02 12.82
C ASP A 73 29.22 -6.12 12.25
N ASN A 74 28.11 -5.99 12.97
CA ASN A 74 26.94 -5.15 12.62
C ASN A 74 27.24 -3.64 12.78
N SER A 75 28.52 -3.26 12.72
CA SER A 75 28.99 -1.87 12.76
C SER A 75 28.90 -1.16 11.40
N LEU A 76 28.40 -1.83 10.36
CA LEU A 76 27.82 -1.19 9.19
C LEU A 76 26.32 -1.46 9.14
N ARG A 77 25.53 -0.40 9.34
CA ARG A 77 24.07 -0.30 9.10
C ARG A 77 23.11 -0.88 10.15
N HIS A 78 23.28 -0.50 11.42
CA HIS A 78 22.10 -0.12 12.22
C HIS A 78 21.71 1.33 11.91
N THR A 79 21.43 1.63 10.64
CA THR A 79 20.39 2.62 10.34
C THR A 79 19.13 2.08 10.99
N LYS A 80 18.48 2.86 11.86
CA LYS A 80 17.08 2.61 12.22
C LYS A 80 16.35 2.33 10.91
N LEU A 81 15.97 1.08 10.71
CA LEU A 81 15.43 0.61 9.45
C LEU A 81 14.19 1.42 9.12
N ARG A 82 14.22 1.94 7.90
CA ARG A 82 13.28 2.86 7.28
C ARG A 82 11.88 2.24 7.35
N SER A 83 11.00 2.83 8.14
CA SER A 83 9.59 2.42 8.24
C SER A 83 8.79 2.96 7.05
N HIS A 84 9.01 2.43 5.84
CA HIS A 84 8.19 2.78 4.67
C HIS A 84 7.95 1.56 3.77
N VAL A 85 7.52 0.46 4.39
CA VAL A 85 6.90 -0.64 3.67
C VAL A 85 5.54 -0.89 4.33
N SER A 86 4.49 -0.40 3.67
CA SER A 86 3.11 -0.53 4.15
C SER A 86 2.50 -1.82 3.63
N ALA A 87 2.93 -2.95 4.19
CA ALA A 87 2.13 -4.17 4.25
C ALA A 87 2.66 -5.06 5.38
N LYS A 88 2.21 -4.78 6.62
CA LYS A 88 2.49 -5.67 7.74
C LYS A 88 1.79 -7.00 7.51
N LEU A 89 2.47 -8.09 7.86
CA LEU A 89 1.86 -9.42 7.86
C LEU A 89 0.55 -9.40 8.67
N PRO A 90 -0.52 -10.02 8.17
CA PRO A 90 -1.76 -10.15 8.92
C PRO A 90 -1.52 -10.97 10.20
N VAL A 91 -2.15 -10.57 11.30
CA VAL A 91 -2.09 -11.32 12.55
C VAL A 91 -2.94 -12.57 12.40
N LEU A 92 -2.32 -13.74 12.56
CA LEU A 92 -3.05 -15.01 12.62
C LEU A 92 -3.84 -15.05 13.94
N SER A 93 -5.17 -15.08 13.84
CA SER A 93 -6.06 -15.12 15.00
C SER A 93 -5.99 -16.43 15.78
N THR A 94 -5.41 -17.48 15.17
CA THR A 94 -5.29 -18.81 15.76
C THR A 94 -3.96 -19.46 15.47
N PRO A 95 -3.40 -20.23 16.43
CA PRO A 95 -2.14 -20.93 16.25
C PRO A 95 -2.26 -21.99 15.14
N LEU A 96 -1.18 -22.15 14.39
CA LEU A 96 -1.03 -23.21 13.40
C LEU A 96 -0.79 -24.53 14.14
N ILE A 97 -1.58 -25.57 13.88
CA ILE A 97 -1.52 -26.85 14.61
C ILE A 97 -0.90 -27.93 13.72
N GLY A 98 0.16 -28.61 14.21
CA GLY A 98 0.74 -29.79 13.55
C GLY A 98 1.40 -29.48 12.21
N ARG A 99 2.01 -28.30 12.12
CA ARG A 99 2.62 -27.71 10.91
C ARG A 99 4.04 -27.21 11.19
N GLU A 100 4.64 -27.64 12.29
CA GLU A 100 5.95 -27.21 12.78
C GLU A 100 7.05 -27.65 11.81
N GLU A 101 7.04 -28.92 11.40
CA GLU A 101 8.01 -29.47 10.44
C GLU A 101 7.88 -28.77 9.07
N GLU A 102 6.66 -28.57 8.58
CA GLU A 102 6.44 -27.90 7.30
C GLU A 102 6.90 -26.44 7.34
N THR A 103 6.62 -25.73 8.44
CA THR A 103 7.10 -24.37 8.65
C THR A 103 8.62 -24.33 8.65
N GLN A 104 9.27 -25.28 9.34
CA GLN A 104 10.73 -25.38 9.38
C GLN A 104 11.31 -25.62 7.98
N VAL A 105 10.74 -26.55 7.20
CA VAL A 105 11.16 -26.81 5.82
C VAL A 105 11.01 -25.57 4.94
N LEU A 106 9.91 -24.83 5.06
CA LEU A 106 9.71 -23.58 4.32
C LEU A 106 10.77 -22.53 4.68
N CYS A 107 11.05 -22.34 5.98
CA CYS A 107 12.08 -21.41 6.44
C CYS A 107 13.48 -21.82 5.96
N GLU A 108 13.85 -23.08 6.10
CA GLU A 108 15.15 -23.61 5.66
C GLU A 108 15.35 -23.44 4.16
N ARG A 109 14.32 -23.74 3.36
CA ARG A 109 14.37 -23.58 1.90
C ARG A 109 14.43 -22.13 1.48
N MET A 110 13.69 -21.23 2.11
CA MET A 110 13.77 -19.80 1.82
C MET A 110 15.11 -19.17 2.19
N LEU A 111 15.84 -19.73 3.15
CA LEU A 111 17.18 -19.26 3.54
C LEU A 111 18.30 -19.90 2.70
N ALA A 112 17.98 -20.89 1.86
CA ALA A 112 18.94 -21.53 0.99
C ALA A 112 19.26 -20.64 -0.22
N SER A 113 20.55 -20.47 -0.53
CA SER A 113 21.02 -19.55 -1.58
C SER A 113 20.58 -19.91 -3.01
N ASP A 114 20.09 -21.13 -3.23
CA ASP A 114 19.61 -21.63 -4.51
C ASP A 114 18.10 -21.44 -4.72
N VAL A 115 17.35 -20.98 -3.71
CA VAL A 115 15.90 -20.80 -3.77
C VAL A 115 15.52 -19.34 -3.56
N ARG A 116 15.04 -18.69 -4.63
CA ARG A 116 14.51 -17.31 -4.59
C ARG A 116 13.01 -17.22 -4.86
N LEU A 117 12.43 -18.31 -5.34
CA LEU A 117 11.00 -18.45 -5.56
C LEU A 117 10.52 -19.74 -4.92
N LEU A 118 9.71 -19.60 -3.88
CA LEU A 118 9.02 -20.71 -3.25
C LEU A 118 7.52 -20.59 -3.50
N THR A 119 6.94 -21.60 -4.15
CA THR A 119 5.49 -21.69 -4.32
C THR A 119 4.93 -22.72 -3.35
N VAL A 120 4.09 -22.27 -2.43
CA VAL A 120 3.27 -23.10 -1.54
C VAL A 120 2.03 -23.52 -2.32
N VAL A 121 2.01 -24.79 -2.73
CA VAL A 121 0.94 -25.40 -3.53
C VAL A 121 0.11 -26.33 -2.68
N GLY A 122 -1.18 -26.43 -2.96
CA GLY A 122 -2.06 -27.35 -2.25
C GLY A 122 -3.53 -27.07 -2.52
N PRO A 123 -4.41 -28.01 -2.13
CA PRO A 123 -5.84 -27.87 -2.37
C PRO A 123 -6.44 -26.66 -1.65
N PRO A 124 -7.63 -26.20 -2.07
CA PRO A 124 -8.35 -25.14 -1.35
C PRO A 124 -8.61 -25.57 0.11
N GLY A 125 -8.58 -24.62 1.06
CA GLY A 125 -8.86 -24.90 2.48
C GLY A 125 -7.77 -25.68 3.25
N VAL A 126 -6.64 -26.02 2.62
CA VAL A 126 -5.54 -26.77 3.28
C VAL A 126 -4.69 -25.94 4.26
N GLY A 127 -4.84 -24.61 4.24
CA GLY A 127 -4.11 -23.68 5.11
C GLY A 127 -2.83 -23.07 4.53
N LYS A 128 -2.67 -23.01 3.20
CA LYS A 128 -1.49 -22.43 2.52
C LYS A 128 -1.16 -21.01 3.00
N THR A 129 -2.16 -20.13 3.00
CA THR A 129 -2.03 -18.74 3.43
C THR A 129 -1.56 -18.65 4.88
N SER A 130 -2.20 -19.38 5.80
CA SER A 130 -1.79 -19.41 7.21
C SER A 130 -0.38 -19.94 7.42
N LEU A 131 0.00 -21.01 6.71
CA LEU A 131 1.34 -21.58 6.76
C LEU A 131 2.39 -20.59 6.23
N ALA A 132 2.12 -19.94 5.10
CA ALA A 132 3.02 -18.95 4.49
C ALA A 132 3.21 -17.71 5.37
N ILE A 133 2.12 -17.17 5.94
CA ILE A 133 2.18 -16.04 6.89
C ILE A 133 2.97 -16.43 8.15
N HIS A 134 2.76 -17.65 8.68
CA HIS A 134 3.48 -18.13 9.85
C HIS A 134 4.99 -18.28 9.55
N ALA A 135 5.35 -18.91 8.44
CA ALA A 135 6.75 -19.03 8.00
C ALA A 135 7.39 -17.66 7.77
N ALA A 136 6.69 -16.74 7.11
CA ALA A 136 7.13 -15.36 6.93
C ALA A 136 7.37 -14.66 8.27
N THR A 137 6.46 -14.82 9.24
CA THR A 137 6.62 -14.21 10.58
C THR A 137 7.91 -14.67 11.26
N LEU A 138 8.29 -15.96 11.14
CA LEU A 138 9.55 -16.48 11.66
C LEU A 138 10.78 -15.97 10.88
N LEU A 139 10.63 -15.76 9.58
CA LEU A 139 11.68 -15.24 8.70
C LEU A 139 11.95 -13.73 8.88
N GLN A 140 11.10 -13.00 9.59
CA GLN A 140 11.17 -11.54 9.71
C GLN A 140 12.54 -11.02 10.22
N SER A 141 13.23 -11.80 11.05
CA SER A 141 14.55 -11.42 11.58
C SER A 141 15.72 -11.61 10.60
N TYR A 142 15.52 -12.38 9.53
CA TYR A 142 16.55 -12.70 8.53
C TYR A 142 16.56 -11.73 7.33
N TYR A 143 15.44 -11.06 7.06
CA TYR A 143 15.32 -10.08 5.98
C TYR A 143 15.48 -8.67 6.55
N ALA A 144 16.62 -8.02 6.25
CA ALA A 144 17.00 -6.75 6.85
C ALA A 144 15.95 -5.65 6.62
N ASP A 145 15.35 -5.60 5.43
CA ASP A 145 14.36 -4.57 5.06
C ASP A 145 12.91 -5.00 5.32
N GLY A 146 12.71 -6.22 5.85
CA GLY A 146 11.42 -6.74 6.29
C GLY A 146 10.68 -7.60 5.25
N ILE A 147 9.36 -7.73 5.48
CA ILE A 147 8.48 -8.62 4.73
C ILE A 147 7.27 -7.84 4.24
N ILE A 148 6.82 -8.16 3.03
CA ILE A 148 5.66 -7.54 2.39
C ILE A 148 4.62 -8.60 2.09
N TRP A 149 3.40 -8.42 2.56
CA TRP A 149 2.28 -9.28 2.21
C TRP A 149 1.35 -8.60 1.21
N ILE A 150 1.04 -9.28 0.10
CA ILE A 150 0.19 -8.77 -0.96
C ILE A 150 -0.90 -9.80 -1.24
N SER A 151 -2.15 -9.40 -1.02
CA SER A 151 -3.31 -10.20 -1.40
C SER A 151 -3.69 -9.91 -2.84
N LEU A 152 -3.64 -10.93 -3.70
CA LEU A 152 -4.07 -10.82 -5.09
C LEU A 152 -5.52 -11.25 -5.30
N ALA A 153 -6.28 -11.52 -4.23
CA ALA A 153 -7.64 -12.05 -4.31
C ALA A 153 -8.64 -11.16 -5.07
N SER A 154 -8.37 -9.85 -5.17
CA SER A 154 -9.21 -8.86 -5.85
C SER A 154 -8.66 -8.41 -7.20
N ILE A 155 -7.67 -9.13 -7.75
CA ILE A 155 -7.01 -8.79 -9.02
C ILE A 155 -7.44 -9.82 -10.06
N ASP A 156 -8.28 -9.43 -11.02
CA ASP A 156 -8.67 -10.34 -12.11
C ASP A 156 -7.76 -10.23 -13.34
N ASP A 157 -7.11 -9.07 -13.53
CA ASP A 157 -6.23 -8.80 -14.68
C ASP A 157 -4.77 -9.13 -14.33
N PRO A 158 -4.14 -10.13 -14.98
CA PRO A 158 -2.74 -10.50 -14.77
C PRO A 158 -1.75 -9.34 -14.95
N THR A 159 -2.10 -8.35 -15.77
CA THR A 159 -1.23 -7.20 -16.02
C THR A 159 -1.06 -6.34 -14.76
N LEU A 160 -2.06 -6.31 -13.87
CA LEU A 160 -2.07 -5.51 -12.64
C LEU A 160 -1.19 -6.08 -11.51
N VAL A 161 -0.69 -7.32 -11.61
CA VAL A 161 0.10 -7.94 -10.54
C VAL A 161 1.36 -7.13 -10.22
N LEU A 162 2.10 -6.69 -11.25
CA LEU A 162 3.28 -5.85 -11.03
C LEU A 162 2.92 -4.48 -10.44
N TYR A 163 1.72 -3.97 -10.73
CA TYR A 163 1.24 -2.70 -10.22
C TYR A 163 0.95 -2.80 -8.72
N GLU A 164 0.29 -3.89 -8.29
CA GLU A 164 0.03 -4.16 -6.87
C GLU A 164 1.35 -4.37 -6.10
N VAL A 165 2.33 -5.04 -6.73
CA VAL A 165 3.69 -5.20 -6.20
C VAL A 165 4.41 -3.85 -6.08
N ALA A 166 4.38 -3.02 -7.13
CA ALA A 166 4.94 -1.67 -7.10
C ALA A 166 4.31 -0.84 -5.98
N GLN A 167 2.99 -0.89 -5.86
CA GLN A 167 2.27 -0.17 -4.82
C GLN A 167 2.70 -0.62 -3.41
N ALA A 168 2.82 -1.93 -3.17
CA ALA A 168 3.25 -2.46 -1.88
C ALA A 168 4.70 -2.06 -1.53
N PHE A 169 5.55 -1.89 -2.54
CA PHE A 169 6.89 -1.31 -2.39
C PHE A 169 6.90 0.22 -2.24
N GLY A 170 5.75 0.89 -2.37
CA GLY A 170 5.63 2.35 -2.37
C GLY A 170 6.17 3.01 -3.64
N VAL A 171 6.31 2.23 -4.72
CA VAL A 171 6.74 2.68 -6.05
C VAL A 171 5.54 3.23 -6.78
N ARG A 172 5.68 4.44 -7.33
CA ARG A 172 4.72 5.00 -8.26
C ARG A 172 5.31 5.09 -9.66
N GLU A 173 4.42 4.94 -10.61
CA GLU A 173 4.77 4.87 -12.02
C GLU A 173 4.94 6.26 -12.62
N SER A 174 5.85 6.34 -13.57
CA SER A 174 5.95 7.48 -14.49
C SER A 174 5.59 6.98 -15.90
N ALA A 175 5.02 7.85 -16.75
CA ALA A 175 4.69 7.47 -18.13
C ALA A 175 5.91 7.04 -18.96
N HIS A 176 7.12 7.37 -18.50
CA HIS A 176 8.36 7.17 -19.23
C HIS A 176 9.21 6.01 -18.69
N GLN A 177 8.79 5.37 -17.59
CA GLN A 177 9.52 4.26 -16.98
C GLN A 177 8.60 3.04 -16.83
N PRO A 178 8.96 1.88 -17.40
CA PRO A 178 8.26 0.63 -17.15
C PRO A 178 8.19 0.32 -15.65
N VAL A 179 7.03 -0.15 -15.18
CA VAL A 179 6.77 -0.49 -13.76
C VAL A 179 7.86 -1.38 -13.17
N LEU A 180 8.36 -2.33 -13.96
CA LEU A 180 9.42 -3.24 -13.56
C LEU A 180 10.74 -2.54 -13.24
N GLU A 181 11.15 -1.56 -14.04
CA GLU A 181 12.37 -0.77 -13.81
C GLU A 181 12.22 0.09 -12.56
N ALA A 182 11.03 0.66 -12.36
CA ALA A 182 10.71 1.45 -11.17
C ALA A 182 10.77 0.57 -9.89
N ILE A 183 10.24 -0.65 -9.95
CA ILE A 183 10.37 -1.63 -8.86
C ILE A 183 11.85 -1.94 -8.59
N GLN A 184 12.62 -2.23 -9.65
CA GLN A 184 14.04 -2.55 -9.54
C GLN A 184 14.84 -1.46 -8.83
N ALA A 185 14.65 -0.20 -9.22
CA ALA A 185 15.32 0.93 -8.58
C ALA A 185 14.92 1.07 -7.10
N ALA A 186 13.63 0.93 -6.79
CA ALA A 186 13.14 1.11 -5.42
C ALA A 186 13.65 0.07 -4.44
N VAL A 187 13.91 -1.15 -4.92
CA VAL A 187 14.36 -2.29 -4.11
C VAL A 187 15.86 -2.55 -4.23
N GLN A 188 16.59 -1.71 -4.96
CA GLN A 188 18.02 -1.86 -5.16
C GLN A 188 18.76 -1.88 -3.82
N GLY A 189 19.52 -2.95 -3.59
CA GLY A 189 20.28 -3.16 -2.35
C GLY A 189 19.45 -3.44 -1.11
N ARG A 190 18.13 -3.69 -1.24
CA ARG A 190 17.26 -4.10 -0.13
C ARG A 190 17.11 -5.62 -0.09
N GLN A 191 17.08 -6.19 1.11
CA GLN A 191 16.80 -7.61 1.35
C GLN A 191 15.38 -7.78 1.86
N LEU A 192 14.48 -8.21 0.98
CA LEU A 192 13.03 -8.28 1.21
C LEU A 192 12.48 -9.66 0.86
N LEU A 193 11.55 -10.14 1.69
CA LEU A 193 10.67 -11.25 1.35
C LEU A 193 9.30 -10.71 0.94
N VAL A 194 8.81 -11.07 -0.24
CA VAL A 194 7.45 -10.73 -0.66
C VAL A 194 6.59 -12.00 -0.67
N LEU A 195 5.48 -11.95 0.06
CA LEU A 195 4.47 -12.99 0.10
C LEU A 195 3.29 -12.58 -0.80
N LEU A 196 3.17 -13.24 -1.95
CA LEU A 196 2.04 -13.11 -2.86
C LEU A 196 0.99 -14.17 -2.55
N ASP A 197 -0.18 -13.73 -2.09
CA ASP A 197 -1.27 -14.63 -1.71
C ASP A 197 -2.34 -14.70 -2.81
N ASN A 198 -2.94 -15.88 -3.00
CA ASN A 198 -4.03 -16.16 -3.95
C ASN A 198 -3.67 -16.07 -5.45
N PHE A 199 -2.48 -16.51 -5.87
CA PHE A 199 -2.03 -16.43 -7.28
C PHE A 199 -2.79 -17.36 -8.27
N GLU A 200 -3.70 -18.19 -7.77
CA GLU A 200 -4.34 -19.29 -8.51
C GLU A 200 -5.12 -18.92 -9.78
N HIS A 201 -5.61 -17.68 -9.88
CA HIS A 201 -6.38 -17.17 -11.02
C HIS A 201 -5.54 -16.32 -11.97
N LEU A 202 -4.24 -16.12 -11.68
CA LEU A 202 -3.34 -15.19 -12.36
C LEU A 202 -2.16 -15.91 -13.01
N THR A 203 -2.37 -17.12 -13.52
CA THR A 203 -1.30 -17.95 -14.10
C THR A 203 -0.52 -17.23 -15.21
N ASP A 204 -1.19 -16.38 -15.99
CA ASP A 204 -0.56 -15.61 -17.07
C ASP A 204 0.45 -14.57 -16.56
N ALA A 205 0.34 -14.15 -15.29
CA ALA A 205 1.29 -13.24 -14.65
C ALA A 205 2.60 -13.92 -14.21
N ALA A 206 2.73 -15.25 -14.33
CA ALA A 206 3.94 -15.97 -13.93
C ALA A 206 5.19 -15.48 -14.68
N SER A 207 5.05 -15.11 -15.96
CA SER A 207 6.14 -14.54 -16.77
C SER A 207 6.66 -13.21 -16.22
N SER A 208 5.75 -12.35 -15.74
CA SER A 208 6.07 -11.10 -15.06
C SER A 208 6.85 -11.32 -13.76
N ILE A 209 6.48 -12.35 -12.98
CA ILE A 209 7.19 -12.74 -11.75
C ILE A 209 8.61 -13.24 -12.05
N ALA A 210 8.79 -14.03 -13.10
CA ALA A 210 10.12 -14.47 -13.51
C ALA A 210 11.02 -13.29 -13.89
N THR A 211 10.46 -12.33 -14.63
CA THR A 211 11.16 -11.10 -15.01
C THR A 211 11.52 -10.25 -13.79
N LEU A 212 10.59 -10.12 -12.83
CA LEU A 212 10.84 -9.45 -11.54
C LEU A 212 12.02 -10.06 -10.79
N LEU A 213 12.04 -11.39 -10.61
CA LEU A 213 13.13 -12.10 -9.95
C LEU A 213 14.48 -11.93 -10.65
N ALA A 214 14.49 -11.90 -11.99
CA ALA A 214 15.70 -11.70 -12.77
C ALA A 214 16.29 -10.29 -12.55
N CYS A 215 15.43 -9.27 -12.44
CA CYS A 215 15.83 -7.87 -12.25
C CYS A 215 16.16 -7.51 -10.79
N THR A 216 15.76 -8.31 -9.81
CA THR A 216 15.84 -7.94 -8.38
C THR A 216 16.63 -8.97 -7.54
N PRO A 217 17.98 -9.00 -7.59
CA PRO A 217 18.78 -10.11 -7.06
C PRO A 217 18.69 -10.34 -5.54
N HIS A 218 18.17 -9.37 -4.78
CA HIS A 218 18.06 -9.42 -3.31
C HIS A 218 16.62 -9.57 -2.81
N ILE A 219 15.68 -9.84 -3.72
CA ILE A 219 14.29 -10.14 -3.38
C ILE A 219 14.06 -11.63 -3.48
N ASP A 220 13.42 -12.17 -2.45
CA ASP A 220 12.89 -13.53 -2.44
C ASP A 220 11.36 -13.48 -2.43
N LEU A 221 10.74 -14.41 -3.16
CA LEU A 221 9.30 -14.49 -3.34
C LEU A 221 8.76 -15.79 -2.74
N MET A 222 7.73 -15.64 -1.91
CA MET A 222 6.88 -16.75 -1.47
C MET A 222 5.49 -16.55 -2.09
N VAL A 223 4.99 -17.57 -2.78
CA VAL A 223 3.70 -17.48 -3.50
C VAL A 223 2.75 -18.56 -3.01
N THR A 224 1.50 -18.23 -2.71
CA THR A 224 0.45 -19.24 -2.45
C THR A 224 -0.41 -19.44 -3.70
N SER A 225 -0.60 -20.71 -4.10
CA SER A 225 -1.37 -21.05 -5.31
C SER A 225 -2.01 -22.45 -5.22
N ARG A 226 -2.98 -22.75 -6.08
CA ARG A 226 -3.54 -24.11 -6.27
C ARG A 226 -2.61 -25.02 -7.05
N ALA A 227 -1.79 -24.47 -7.92
CA ALA A 227 -0.87 -25.20 -8.78
C ALA A 227 0.47 -24.46 -8.86
N ARG A 228 1.51 -25.15 -9.33
CA ARG A 228 2.80 -24.53 -9.63
C ARG A 228 2.64 -23.44 -10.69
N LEU A 229 3.47 -22.40 -10.61
CA LEU A 229 3.50 -21.31 -11.59
C LEU A 229 4.10 -21.75 -12.93
N GLY A 230 4.88 -22.83 -12.93
CA GLY A 230 5.49 -23.37 -14.15
C GLY A 230 6.82 -22.72 -14.52
N LEU A 231 7.47 -22.04 -13.56
CA LEU A 231 8.76 -21.39 -13.76
C LEU A 231 9.91 -22.38 -13.53
N SER A 232 11.05 -22.17 -14.18
CA SER A 232 12.22 -23.06 -14.12
C SER A 232 12.97 -22.97 -12.78
N SER A 233 13.02 -21.78 -12.19
CA SER A 233 13.66 -21.49 -10.89
C SER A 233 12.68 -21.60 -9.71
N GLU A 234 11.53 -22.26 -9.90
CA GLU A 234 10.49 -22.42 -8.89
C GLU A 234 10.79 -23.62 -7.98
N TYR A 235 10.91 -23.38 -6.68
CA TYR A 235 10.83 -24.43 -5.68
C TYR A 235 9.37 -24.61 -5.24
N THR A 236 8.78 -25.76 -5.54
CA THR A 236 7.39 -26.05 -5.15
C THR A 236 7.36 -26.84 -3.86
N TYR A 237 6.68 -26.31 -2.84
CA TYR A 237 6.33 -27.06 -1.64
C TYR A 237 4.84 -27.43 -1.66
N THR A 238 4.54 -28.73 -1.63
CA THR A 238 3.15 -29.22 -1.63
C THR A 238 2.66 -29.40 -0.20
N VAL A 239 1.66 -28.64 0.20
CA VAL A 239 1.01 -28.76 1.50
C VAL A 239 0.01 -29.91 1.47
N CYS A 240 0.26 -30.92 2.30
CA CYS A 240 -0.67 -32.03 2.48
C CYS A 240 -1.78 -31.67 3.47
N PRO A 241 -2.94 -32.33 3.44
CA PRO A 241 -3.91 -32.26 4.53
C PRO A 241 -3.30 -32.69 5.88
N LEU A 242 -3.98 -32.35 6.98
CA LEU A 242 -3.52 -32.73 8.31
C LEU A 242 -3.49 -34.24 8.47
N TRP A 243 -2.49 -34.73 9.19
CA TRP A 243 -2.33 -36.16 9.43
C TRP A 243 -3.56 -36.73 10.17
N LEU A 244 -4.09 -37.82 9.63
CA LEU A 244 -5.27 -38.50 10.13
C LEU A 244 -4.87 -39.71 10.99
N PRO A 245 -5.63 -40.03 12.05
CA PRO A 245 -5.37 -41.21 12.86
C PRO A 245 -5.64 -42.49 12.07
N SER A 246 -4.71 -43.46 12.14
CA SER A 246 -4.84 -44.79 11.53
C SER A 246 -5.83 -45.67 12.30
N ASN A 247 -6.69 -46.40 11.59
CA ASN A 247 -7.74 -47.28 12.15
C ASN A 247 -7.23 -48.54 12.89
N GLU A 248 -5.90 -48.71 13.03
CA GLU A 248 -5.29 -49.97 13.50
C GLU A 248 -5.09 -50.06 15.03
N TYR A 249 -5.29 -48.97 15.78
CA TYR A 249 -5.11 -48.95 17.23
C TYR A 249 -6.36 -48.40 17.91
N GLY A 250 -6.88 -49.10 18.92
CA GLY A 250 -8.11 -48.73 19.63
C GLY A 250 -8.09 -47.26 20.09
N PRO A 251 -9.18 -46.49 19.87
CA PRO A 251 -9.12 -45.03 19.96
C PRO A 251 -9.32 -44.58 21.40
N THR A 252 -8.26 -44.53 22.21
CA THR A 252 -8.31 -43.71 23.43
C THR A 252 -8.18 -42.24 23.03
N ALA A 253 -8.88 -41.36 23.75
CA ALA A 253 -8.84 -39.92 23.52
C ALA A 253 -7.40 -39.36 23.58
N GLU A 254 -6.57 -39.92 24.46
CA GLU A 254 -5.16 -39.52 24.64
C GLU A 254 -4.28 -39.82 23.42
N LEU A 255 -4.55 -40.90 22.69
CA LEU A 255 -3.81 -41.23 21.46
C LEU A 255 -4.32 -40.39 20.29
N LEU A 256 -5.63 -40.22 20.17
CA LEU A 256 -6.23 -39.51 19.05
C LEU A 256 -5.96 -38.01 19.07
N ILE A 257 -5.84 -37.37 20.24
CA ILE A 257 -5.51 -35.94 20.33
C ILE A 257 -4.13 -35.60 19.76
N GLN A 258 -3.23 -36.58 19.62
CA GLN A 258 -1.93 -36.40 18.96
C GLN A 258 -2.06 -36.22 17.44
N SER A 259 -3.19 -36.63 16.84
CA SER A 259 -3.49 -36.30 15.45
C SER A 259 -3.77 -34.80 15.31
N PRO A 260 -3.07 -34.06 14.43
CA PRO A 260 -3.32 -32.65 14.19
C PRO A 260 -4.77 -32.35 13.76
N ALA A 261 -5.41 -33.24 13.00
CA ALA A 261 -6.80 -33.09 12.58
C ALA A 261 -7.78 -33.14 13.77
N VAL A 262 -7.58 -34.11 14.68
CA VAL A 262 -8.41 -34.28 15.90
C VAL A 262 -8.13 -33.15 16.91
N ALA A 263 -6.86 -32.74 17.04
CA ALA A 263 -6.47 -31.61 17.86
C ALA A 263 -7.14 -30.31 17.37
N LEU A 264 -7.12 -30.05 16.06
CA LEU A 264 -7.80 -28.92 15.45
C LEU A 264 -9.31 -28.95 15.71
N PHE A 265 -9.96 -30.10 15.47
CA PHE A 265 -11.40 -30.25 15.76
C PHE A 265 -11.70 -29.93 17.23
N THR A 266 -10.91 -30.48 18.16
CA THR A 266 -11.12 -30.33 19.60
C THR A 266 -10.94 -28.89 20.04
N ILE A 267 -9.87 -28.22 19.61
CA ILE A 267 -9.59 -26.80 19.94
C ILE A 267 -10.71 -25.91 19.40
N ARG A 268 -11.19 -26.17 18.18
CA ARG A 268 -12.26 -25.39 17.54
C ARG A 268 -13.62 -25.63 18.20
N ALA A 269 -13.93 -26.88 18.53
CA ALA A 269 -15.13 -27.23 19.27
C ALA A 269 -15.13 -26.60 20.66
N GLN A 270 -13.99 -26.57 21.36
CA GLN A 270 -13.83 -25.93 22.67
C GLN A 270 -13.97 -24.41 22.63
N ALA A 271 -13.47 -23.78 21.57
CA ALA A 271 -13.56 -22.32 21.40
C ALA A 271 -15.01 -21.83 21.32
N ILE A 272 -15.93 -22.67 20.84
CA ILE A 272 -17.36 -22.35 20.66
C ILE A 272 -18.22 -22.97 21.77
N ASN A 273 -17.87 -24.18 22.21
CA ASN A 273 -18.52 -24.90 23.30
C ASN A 273 -17.48 -25.20 24.40
N ALA A 274 -17.41 -24.33 25.41
CA ALA A 274 -16.45 -24.44 26.52
C ALA A 274 -16.57 -25.76 27.32
N HIS A 275 -17.68 -26.48 27.20
CA HIS A 275 -17.89 -27.78 27.86
C HIS A 275 -17.47 -28.97 26.99
N PHE A 276 -17.06 -28.75 25.75
CA PHE A 276 -16.60 -29.82 24.89
C PHE A 276 -15.27 -30.39 25.41
N ALA A 277 -15.25 -31.70 25.65
CA ALA A 277 -14.03 -32.45 25.93
C ALA A 277 -13.97 -33.67 25.03
N LEU A 278 -12.77 -33.96 24.51
CA LEU A 278 -12.51 -35.24 23.87
C LEU A 278 -12.48 -36.31 24.97
N THR A 279 -13.32 -37.32 24.84
CA THR A 279 -13.47 -38.44 25.79
C THR A 279 -13.43 -39.74 25.02
N ASP A 280 -13.07 -40.84 25.66
CA ASP A 280 -13.04 -42.15 25.00
C ASP A 280 -14.38 -42.53 24.35
N ALA A 281 -15.50 -42.01 24.88
CA ALA A 281 -16.83 -42.23 24.33
C ALA A 281 -17.11 -41.51 23.00
N ASN A 282 -16.46 -40.36 22.74
CA ASN A 282 -16.68 -39.57 21.52
C ASN A 282 -15.48 -39.55 20.55
N ALA A 283 -14.31 -40.03 20.99
CA ALA A 283 -13.08 -39.93 20.23
C ALA A 283 -13.15 -40.69 18.89
N ALA A 284 -13.80 -41.85 18.86
CA ALA A 284 -14.03 -42.61 17.62
C ALA A 284 -14.86 -41.83 16.59
N ALA A 285 -15.93 -41.15 17.03
CA ALA A 285 -16.76 -40.34 16.14
C ALA A 285 -15.98 -39.14 15.59
N VAL A 286 -15.21 -38.44 16.44
CA VAL A 286 -14.36 -37.31 16.01
C VAL A 286 -13.30 -37.75 15.00
N ALA A 287 -12.65 -38.90 15.22
CA ALA A 287 -11.68 -39.45 14.27
C ALA A 287 -12.32 -39.75 12.91
N GLN A 288 -13.51 -40.36 12.90
CA GLN A 288 -14.25 -40.65 11.66
C GLN A 288 -14.69 -39.37 10.94
N ILE A 289 -15.14 -38.34 11.66
CA ILE A 289 -15.42 -37.02 11.06
C ILE A 289 -14.18 -36.48 10.36
N CYS A 290 -13.03 -36.47 11.05
CA CYS A 290 -11.78 -35.96 10.47
C CYS A 290 -11.37 -36.75 9.22
N GLN A 291 -11.56 -38.07 9.22
CA GLN A 291 -11.30 -38.94 8.06
C GLN A 291 -12.24 -38.62 6.88
N ARG A 292 -13.54 -38.44 7.11
CA ARG A 292 -14.50 -38.08 6.05
C ARG A 292 -14.29 -36.68 5.48
N LEU A 293 -13.65 -35.81 6.24
CA LEU A 293 -13.25 -34.47 5.82
C LEU A 293 -11.86 -34.42 5.19
N ASP A 294 -11.27 -35.59 4.88
CA ASP A 294 -9.95 -35.75 4.24
C ASP A 294 -8.80 -35.02 4.97
N GLY A 295 -8.95 -34.74 6.27
CA GLY A 295 -7.96 -33.97 7.03
C GLY A 295 -7.83 -32.50 6.60
N LEU A 296 -8.80 -31.95 5.85
CA LEU A 296 -8.76 -30.56 5.39
C LEU A 296 -9.09 -29.59 6.56
N PRO A 297 -8.16 -28.70 6.96
CA PRO A 297 -8.36 -27.80 8.10
C PRO A 297 -9.65 -26.99 8.03
N LEU A 298 -9.93 -26.34 6.89
CA LEU A 298 -11.14 -25.53 6.76
C LEU A 298 -12.42 -26.38 6.91
N ALA A 299 -12.44 -27.58 6.34
CA ALA A 299 -13.61 -28.46 6.46
C ALA A 299 -13.81 -28.92 7.91
N ILE A 300 -12.72 -29.23 8.61
CA ILE A 300 -12.72 -29.58 10.03
C ILE A 300 -13.22 -28.40 10.88
N GLU A 301 -12.78 -27.18 10.61
CA GLU A 301 -13.23 -25.97 11.32
C GLU A 301 -14.74 -25.76 11.16
N LEU A 302 -15.24 -25.88 9.93
CA LEU A 302 -16.68 -25.77 9.63
C LEU A 302 -17.52 -26.83 10.34
N ALA A 303 -17.02 -28.07 10.43
CA ALA A 303 -17.69 -29.14 11.15
C ALA A 303 -17.61 -28.96 12.68
N ALA A 304 -16.44 -28.58 13.21
CA ALA A 304 -16.22 -28.37 14.63
C ALA A 304 -17.11 -27.25 15.18
N ALA A 305 -17.37 -26.20 14.39
CA ALA A 305 -18.28 -25.12 14.73
C ALA A 305 -19.71 -25.59 15.06
N ARG A 306 -20.12 -26.77 14.57
CA ARG A 306 -21.43 -27.37 14.83
C ARG A 306 -21.54 -28.13 16.15
N SER A 307 -20.43 -28.29 16.86
CA SER A 307 -20.38 -28.93 18.19
C SER A 307 -21.14 -28.16 19.28
N LEU A 308 -21.63 -26.95 18.96
CA LEU A 308 -22.55 -26.19 19.81
C LEU A 308 -23.96 -26.80 19.85
N PHE A 309 -24.40 -27.41 18.75
CA PHE A 309 -25.79 -27.88 18.58
C PHE A 309 -25.90 -29.39 18.39
N LEU A 310 -24.84 -30.04 17.91
CA LEU A 310 -24.84 -31.45 17.56
C LEU A 310 -23.74 -32.18 18.32
N SER A 311 -24.05 -33.39 18.80
CA SER A 311 -23.03 -34.29 19.34
C SER A 311 -22.12 -34.82 18.21
N PRO A 312 -20.87 -35.23 18.50
CA PRO A 312 -19.99 -35.83 17.50
C PRO A 312 -20.61 -36.99 16.71
N GLN A 313 -21.45 -37.82 17.35
CA GLN A 313 -22.12 -38.91 16.64
C GLN A 313 -23.17 -38.40 15.65
N MET A 314 -23.99 -37.42 16.06
CA MET A 314 -24.98 -36.81 15.17
C MET A 314 -24.33 -36.04 14.00
N LEU A 315 -23.18 -35.42 14.25
CA LEU A 315 -22.39 -34.76 13.22
C LEU A 315 -21.91 -35.75 12.15
N LEU A 316 -21.37 -36.89 12.58
CA LEU A 316 -20.91 -37.94 11.68
C LEU A 316 -22.06 -38.48 10.81
N ASP A 317 -23.20 -38.81 11.43
CA ASP A 317 -24.35 -39.37 10.70
C ASP A 317 -24.89 -38.41 9.63
N GLN A 318 -24.94 -37.10 9.92
CA GLN A 318 -25.37 -36.09 8.94
C GLN A 318 -24.35 -35.86 7.82
N LEU A 319 -23.06 -35.89 8.16
CA LEU A 319 -21.98 -35.70 7.21
C LEU A 319 -21.92 -36.86 6.20
N ASP A 320 -22.19 -38.08 6.66
CA ASP A 320 -22.32 -39.28 5.83
C ASP A 320 -23.44 -39.16 4.80
N GLN A 321 -24.60 -38.63 5.20
CA GLN A 321 -25.73 -38.41 4.28
C GLN A 321 -25.40 -37.38 3.19
N GLN A 322 -24.69 -36.31 3.55
CA GLN A 322 -24.37 -35.23 2.62
C GLN A 322 -23.26 -35.62 1.63
N LEU A 323 -22.22 -36.31 2.09
CA LEU A 323 -21.19 -36.86 1.20
C LEU A 323 -21.76 -37.93 0.26
N ALA A 324 -22.75 -38.71 0.70
CA ALA A 324 -23.43 -39.67 -0.17
C ALA A 324 -24.20 -39.00 -1.33
N LEU A 325 -24.75 -37.79 -1.13
CA LEU A 325 -25.43 -37.02 -2.19
C LEU A 325 -24.47 -36.52 -3.28
N LEU A 326 -23.18 -36.37 -2.98
CA LEU A 326 -22.15 -35.86 -3.90
C LEU A 326 -21.53 -36.91 -4.81
N VAL A 327 -21.71 -38.21 -4.52
CA VAL A 327 -21.34 -39.30 -5.43
C VAL A 327 -22.10 -39.20 -6.78
N SER A 328 -23.15 -38.37 -6.83
CA SER A 328 -23.95 -38.02 -8.00
C SER A 328 -23.56 -36.68 -8.69
N GLY A 329 -22.52 -35.98 -8.24
CA GLY A 329 -22.04 -34.71 -8.81
C GLY A 329 -21.16 -34.89 -10.07
N PRO A 330 -20.72 -33.79 -10.72
CA PRO A 330 -19.85 -33.87 -11.89
C PRO A 330 -18.54 -34.61 -11.55
N ALA A 331 -18.29 -35.73 -12.23
CA ALA A 331 -17.15 -36.63 -11.98
C ALA A 331 -15.77 -36.00 -12.28
N ASP A 332 -15.75 -34.78 -12.83
CA ASP A 332 -14.56 -34.13 -13.38
C ASP A 332 -13.71 -33.41 -12.30
N LEU A 333 -14.21 -33.26 -11.07
CA LEU A 333 -13.49 -32.63 -9.96
C LEU A 333 -12.73 -33.66 -9.10
N PRO A 334 -11.51 -33.36 -8.63
CA PRO A 334 -10.80 -34.22 -7.69
C PRO A 334 -11.62 -34.45 -6.41
N GLN A 335 -11.65 -35.69 -5.91
CA GLN A 335 -12.45 -36.12 -4.76
C GLN A 335 -12.36 -35.20 -3.53
N ARG A 336 -11.17 -34.65 -3.24
CA ARG A 336 -10.94 -33.74 -2.11
C ARG A 336 -11.57 -32.35 -2.28
N GLN A 337 -11.69 -31.88 -3.51
CA GLN A 337 -12.39 -30.61 -3.80
C GLN A 337 -13.89 -30.78 -3.62
N GLN A 338 -14.42 -31.97 -3.97
CA GLN A 338 -15.81 -32.34 -3.69
C GLN A 338 -16.05 -32.38 -2.17
N THR A 339 -15.14 -32.94 -1.36
CA THR A 339 -15.25 -32.97 0.10
C THR A 339 -15.33 -31.56 0.73
N LEU A 340 -14.50 -30.61 0.28
CA LEU A 340 -14.57 -29.24 0.81
C LEU A 340 -15.85 -28.52 0.37
N GLU A 341 -16.24 -28.65 -0.90
CA GLU A 341 -17.49 -28.09 -1.41
C GLU A 341 -18.69 -28.70 -0.69
N ALA A 342 -18.63 -29.98 -0.33
CA ALA A 342 -19.59 -30.66 0.53
C ALA A 342 -19.72 -30.00 1.89
N ALA A 343 -18.58 -29.80 2.57
CA ALA A 343 -18.55 -29.26 3.92
C ALA A 343 -19.09 -27.83 3.94
N ILE A 344 -18.76 -27.02 2.91
CA ILE A 344 -19.29 -25.67 2.73
C ILE A 344 -20.79 -25.74 2.41
N ASN A 345 -21.24 -26.59 1.48
CA ASN A 345 -22.65 -26.72 1.12
C ASN A 345 -23.51 -27.20 2.29
N TRP A 346 -23.05 -28.19 3.04
CA TRP A 346 -23.71 -28.65 4.26
C TRP A 346 -23.78 -27.54 5.31
N SER A 347 -22.67 -26.84 5.55
CA SER A 347 -22.66 -25.68 6.46
C SER A 347 -23.63 -24.60 6.01
N TYR A 348 -23.73 -24.35 4.71
CA TYR A 348 -24.66 -23.40 4.12
C TYR A 348 -26.12 -23.84 4.28
N GLN A 349 -26.45 -25.12 4.04
CA GLN A 349 -27.82 -25.64 4.18
C GLN A 349 -28.36 -25.58 5.62
N LEU A 350 -27.47 -25.66 6.61
CA LEU A 350 -27.82 -25.55 8.03
C LEU A 350 -28.05 -24.10 8.48
N LEU A 351 -27.70 -23.11 7.66
CA LEU A 351 -27.99 -21.71 7.95
C LEU A 351 -29.48 -21.43 7.80
N THR A 352 -29.99 -20.52 8.61
CA THR A 352 -31.31 -19.91 8.41
C THR A 352 -31.35 -19.16 7.07
N GLU A 353 -32.54 -18.97 6.50
CA GLU A 353 -32.69 -18.22 5.25
C GLU A 353 -32.09 -16.80 5.33
N ALA A 354 -32.18 -16.16 6.49
CA ALA A 354 -31.58 -14.85 6.74
C ALA A 354 -30.04 -14.89 6.69
N GLU A 355 -29.42 -15.89 7.32
CA GLU A 355 -27.97 -16.10 7.30
C GLU A 355 -27.46 -16.46 5.90
N GLN A 356 -28.17 -17.33 5.18
CA GLN A 356 -27.84 -17.68 3.79
C GLN A 356 -27.81 -16.45 2.89
N LYS A 357 -28.86 -15.63 2.96
CA LYS A 357 -28.96 -14.39 2.18
C LYS A 357 -27.86 -13.40 2.54
N LEU A 358 -27.56 -13.25 3.84
CA LEU A 358 -26.50 -12.38 4.32
C LEU A 358 -25.12 -12.82 3.81
N LEU A 359 -24.84 -14.13 3.84
CA LEU A 359 -23.58 -14.69 3.34
C LEU A 359 -23.42 -14.42 1.83
N GLN A 360 -24.49 -14.59 1.05
CA GLN A 360 -24.50 -14.26 -0.38
C GLN A 360 -24.23 -12.77 -0.64
N HIS A 361 -24.85 -11.88 0.13
CA HIS A 361 -24.64 -10.43 -0.01
C HIS A 361 -23.22 -10.01 0.38
N LEU A 362 -22.64 -10.62 1.42
CA LEU A 362 -21.26 -10.36 1.82
C LEU A 362 -20.26 -10.75 0.73
N ALA A 363 -20.65 -11.66 -0.18
CA ALA A 363 -19.79 -12.18 -1.23
C ALA A 363 -19.48 -11.19 -2.35
N VAL A 364 -20.22 -10.08 -2.44
CA VAL A 364 -19.94 -8.99 -3.39
C VAL A 364 -18.72 -8.17 -2.96
N PHE A 365 -18.34 -8.20 -1.68
CA PHE A 365 -17.18 -7.46 -1.19
C PHE A 365 -15.87 -8.19 -1.51
N ALA A 366 -14.84 -7.45 -1.93
CA ALA A 366 -13.54 -7.99 -2.31
C ALA A 366 -12.66 -8.36 -1.09
N GLY A 367 -12.69 -7.55 -0.03
CA GLY A 367 -11.82 -7.70 1.15
C GLY A 367 -12.57 -7.74 2.48
N GLY A 368 -13.88 -8.03 2.44
CA GLY A 368 -14.79 -7.89 3.57
C GLY A 368 -15.32 -6.47 3.72
N SER A 369 -16.21 -6.26 4.70
CA SER A 369 -16.97 -5.02 4.81
C SER A 369 -17.18 -4.57 6.25
N SER A 370 -17.39 -3.27 6.43
CA SER A 370 -17.92 -2.77 7.70
C SER A 370 -19.41 -3.05 7.81
N LEU A 371 -19.94 -3.01 9.04
CA LEU A 371 -21.37 -3.20 9.28
C LEU A 371 -22.23 -2.21 8.47
N SER A 372 -21.76 -0.96 8.34
CA SER A 372 -22.48 0.09 7.60
C SER A 372 -22.61 -0.22 6.12
N ALA A 373 -21.53 -0.70 5.49
CA ALA A 373 -21.53 -1.10 4.09
C ALA A 373 -22.45 -2.30 3.85
N LEU A 374 -22.36 -3.29 4.73
CA LEU A 374 -23.18 -4.50 4.63
C LEU A 374 -24.68 -4.21 4.81
N ALA A 375 -25.04 -3.31 5.73
CA ALA A 375 -26.43 -2.89 5.94
C ALA A 375 -27.05 -2.32 4.66
N VAL A 376 -26.33 -1.44 3.96
CA VAL A 376 -26.78 -0.83 2.70
C VAL A 376 -26.95 -1.88 1.60
N VAL A 377 -25.99 -2.79 1.44
CA VAL A 377 -26.09 -3.88 0.45
C VAL A 377 -27.28 -4.80 0.75
N CYS A 378 -27.55 -5.08 2.03
CA CYS A 378 -28.72 -5.83 2.46
C CYS A 378 -30.06 -5.07 2.29
N GLY A 379 -30.03 -3.79 1.92
CA GLY A 379 -31.22 -2.97 1.74
C GLY A 379 -31.79 -2.42 3.04
N VAL A 380 -30.97 -2.35 4.09
CA VAL A 380 -31.32 -1.75 5.38
C VAL A 380 -30.89 -0.29 5.34
N THR A 381 -31.76 0.58 4.81
CA THR A 381 -31.46 2.02 4.61
C THR A 381 -31.71 2.86 5.85
N ASP A 382 -32.66 2.46 6.70
CA ASP A 382 -32.91 3.04 8.02
C ASP A 382 -32.64 1.96 9.08
N LEU A 383 -31.50 2.11 9.74
CA LEU A 383 -31.13 1.32 10.90
C LEU A 383 -31.99 1.76 12.09
N ASP A 384 -33.28 1.39 12.09
CA ASP A 384 -34.02 1.31 13.35
C ASP A 384 -33.24 0.34 14.26
N ASP A 385 -33.19 0.60 15.57
CA ASP A 385 -32.43 -0.22 16.53
C ASP A 385 -32.72 -1.72 16.34
N GLN A 386 -33.97 -2.08 16.02
CA GLN A 386 -34.42 -3.46 15.85
C GLN A 386 -33.86 -4.17 14.60
N LYS A 387 -33.77 -3.50 13.45
CA LYS A 387 -33.21 -4.10 12.22
C LYS A 387 -31.70 -4.25 12.31
N SER A 388 -31.04 -3.29 12.96
CA SER A 388 -29.61 -3.32 13.28
C SER A 388 -29.27 -4.52 14.16
N ILE A 389 -30.05 -4.73 15.21
CA ILE A 389 -29.91 -5.89 16.10
C ILE A 389 -30.12 -7.19 15.35
N GLN A 390 -31.11 -7.27 14.43
CA GLN A 390 -31.32 -8.47 13.64
C GLN A 390 -30.14 -8.77 12.70
N LEU A 391 -29.60 -7.76 12.01
CA LEU A 391 -28.41 -7.91 11.16
C LEU A 391 -27.21 -8.38 11.99
N LEU A 392 -26.98 -7.79 13.16
CA LEU A 392 -25.93 -8.19 14.09
C LEU A 392 -26.11 -9.63 14.59
N ASN A 393 -27.33 -10.04 14.93
CA ASN A 393 -27.61 -11.42 15.34
C ASN A 393 -27.36 -12.42 14.21
N THR A 394 -27.69 -12.03 12.97
CA THR A 394 -27.45 -12.86 11.78
C THR A 394 -25.96 -12.97 11.48
N LEU A 395 -25.22 -11.85 11.58
CA LEU A 395 -23.76 -11.83 11.49
C LEU A 395 -23.10 -12.68 12.57
N TYR A 396 -23.58 -12.58 13.81
CA TYR A 396 -23.11 -13.39 14.93
C TYR A 396 -23.30 -14.88 14.63
N GLY A 397 -24.44 -15.27 14.08
CA GLY A 397 -24.68 -16.63 13.61
C GLY A 397 -23.67 -17.09 12.55
N LEU A 398 -23.37 -16.25 11.55
CA LEU A 398 -22.34 -16.57 10.55
C LEU A 398 -20.92 -16.71 11.12
N VAL A 399 -20.57 -15.88 12.10
CA VAL A 399 -19.27 -15.94 12.80
C VAL A 399 -19.19 -17.21 13.66
N GLN A 400 -20.26 -17.55 14.38
CA GLN A 400 -20.33 -18.79 15.16
C GLN A 400 -20.18 -20.04 14.29
N ASN A 401 -20.67 -19.98 13.04
CA ASN A 401 -20.53 -21.05 12.07
C ASN A 401 -19.19 -21.05 11.29
N SER A 402 -18.23 -20.19 11.68
CA SER A 402 -16.90 -20.07 11.05
C SER A 402 -16.90 -19.80 9.53
N LEU A 403 -18.00 -19.23 9.00
CA LEU A 403 -18.10 -18.82 7.60
C LEU A 403 -17.64 -17.37 7.39
N VAL A 404 -17.68 -16.57 8.45
CA VAL A 404 -17.27 -15.16 8.48
C VAL A 404 -16.32 -14.97 9.67
N TYR A 405 -15.26 -14.20 9.48
CA TYR A 405 -14.36 -13.80 10.56
C TYR A 405 -14.33 -12.28 10.69
N THR A 406 -13.94 -11.81 11.88
CA THR A 406 -13.84 -10.38 12.20
C THR A 406 -12.39 -9.92 12.17
N THR A 407 -12.17 -8.71 11.64
CA THR A 407 -10.89 -8.01 11.69
C THR A 407 -11.12 -6.60 12.24
N VAL A 408 -10.16 -6.09 13.02
CA VAL A 408 -10.21 -4.73 13.56
C VAL A 408 -9.30 -3.86 12.70
N THR A 409 -9.82 -2.75 12.19
CA THR A 409 -9.01 -1.78 11.46
C THR A 409 -8.11 -0.98 12.41
N THR A 410 -7.13 -0.27 11.84
CA THR A 410 -6.33 0.72 12.59
C THR A 410 -7.18 1.86 13.15
N SER A 411 -8.37 2.11 12.60
CA SER A 411 -9.37 3.06 13.12
C SER A 411 -10.26 2.47 14.22
N GLY A 412 -10.10 1.18 14.57
CA GLY A 412 -10.92 0.49 15.55
C GLY A 412 -12.28 0.01 15.02
N GLU A 413 -12.54 0.12 13.71
CA GLU A 413 -13.77 -0.36 13.08
C GLU A 413 -13.72 -1.87 12.87
N MET A 414 -14.82 -2.56 13.18
CA MET A 414 -14.97 -4.00 12.97
C MET A 414 -15.35 -4.27 11.52
N HIS A 415 -14.56 -5.10 10.85
CA HIS A 415 -14.82 -5.59 9.50
C HIS A 415 -15.11 -7.09 9.52
N TYR A 416 -16.06 -7.49 8.68
CA TYR A 416 -16.48 -8.86 8.49
C TYR A 416 -15.99 -9.35 7.14
N ALA A 417 -15.19 -10.41 7.14
CA ALA A 417 -14.58 -10.96 5.95
C ALA A 417 -14.84 -12.47 5.85
N MET A 418 -14.74 -13.00 4.64
CA MET A 418 -14.89 -14.42 4.36
C MET A 418 -13.57 -14.98 3.84
N LEU A 419 -13.35 -16.27 4.08
CA LEU A 419 -12.29 -16.98 3.38
C LEU A 419 -12.65 -17.06 1.89
N GLU A 420 -11.64 -16.96 1.03
CA GLU A 420 -11.85 -16.86 -0.42
C GLU A 420 -12.66 -18.05 -0.98
N THR A 421 -12.43 -19.26 -0.47
CA THR A 421 -13.21 -20.45 -0.84
C THR A 421 -14.69 -20.35 -0.47
N VAL A 422 -15.00 -19.74 0.68
CA VAL A 422 -16.38 -19.51 1.13
C VAL A 422 -17.01 -18.38 0.32
N ARG A 423 -16.25 -17.32 0.02
CA ARG A 423 -16.68 -16.21 -0.84
C ARG A 423 -17.04 -16.70 -2.24
N ALA A 424 -16.18 -17.48 -2.88
CA ALA A 424 -16.42 -18.04 -4.22
C ALA A 424 -17.70 -18.90 -4.25
N TYR A 425 -17.90 -19.75 -3.23
CA TYR A 425 -19.14 -20.52 -3.09
C TYR A 425 -20.38 -19.64 -2.90
N ALA A 426 -20.29 -18.63 -2.03
CA ALA A 426 -21.39 -17.69 -1.78
C ALA A 426 -21.73 -16.85 -3.02
N GLN A 427 -20.73 -16.46 -3.82
CA GLN A 427 -20.92 -15.78 -5.11
C GLN A 427 -21.63 -16.68 -6.13
N GLN A 428 -21.26 -17.97 -6.20
CA GLN A 428 -21.97 -18.92 -7.05
C GLN A 428 -23.44 -19.05 -6.62
N LYS A 429 -23.71 -19.15 -5.31
CA LYS A 429 -25.08 -19.16 -4.80
C LYS A 429 -25.85 -17.87 -5.07
N LEU A 430 -25.20 -16.72 -4.96
CA LEU A 430 -25.79 -15.43 -5.35
C LEU A 430 -26.15 -15.42 -6.84
N LYS A 431 -25.30 -15.97 -7.72
CA LYS A 431 -25.58 -16.11 -9.16
C LYS A 431 -26.73 -17.05 -9.48
N THR A 432 -26.91 -18.14 -8.72
CA THR A 432 -27.96 -19.14 -8.98
C THR A 432 -29.31 -18.80 -8.36
N HIS A 433 -29.32 -18.23 -7.16
CA HIS A 433 -30.54 -18.06 -6.35
C HIS A 433 -30.81 -16.62 -5.92
N GLY A 434 -29.85 -15.71 -6.10
CA GLY A 434 -29.95 -14.31 -5.68
C GLY A 434 -30.13 -13.34 -6.85
N ASP A 435 -30.45 -12.10 -6.51
CA ASP A 435 -30.47 -11.00 -7.46
C ASP A 435 -29.09 -10.32 -7.47
N VAL A 436 -28.16 -10.90 -8.24
CA VAL A 436 -26.78 -10.36 -8.40
C VAL A 436 -26.82 -8.89 -8.81
N SER A 437 -27.75 -8.52 -9.68
CA SER A 437 -27.85 -7.16 -10.23
C SER A 437 -28.20 -6.17 -9.13
N GLN A 438 -29.25 -6.46 -8.34
CA GLN A 438 -29.66 -5.57 -7.25
C GLN A 438 -28.58 -5.45 -6.16
N VAL A 439 -27.92 -6.55 -5.79
CA VAL A 439 -26.88 -6.53 -4.74
C VAL A 439 -25.65 -5.76 -5.21
N SER A 440 -25.20 -5.99 -6.45
CA SER A 440 -24.06 -5.28 -7.04
C SER A 440 -24.35 -3.79 -7.24
N HIS A 441 -25.59 -3.44 -7.61
CA HIS A 441 -26.01 -2.04 -7.71
C HIS A 441 -25.93 -1.32 -6.35
N ARG A 442 -26.42 -1.94 -5.26
CA ARG A 442 -26.34 -1.34 -3.92
C ARG A 442 -24.91 -1.22 -3.42
N HIS A 443 -24.04 -2.19 -3.76
CA HIS A 443 -22.61 -2.11 -3.47
C HIS A 443 -21.95 -0.94 -4.20
N ALA A 444 -22.23 -0.81 -5.50
CA ALA A 444 -21.75 0.30 -6.31
C ALA A 444 -22.26 1.66 -5.79
N ASP A 445 -23.54 1.76 -5.42
CA ASP A 445 -24.13 2.96 -4.83
C ASP A 445 -23.46 3.34 -3.51
N TYR A 446 -23.22 2.36 -2.62
CA TYR A 446 -22.54 2.61 -1.34
C TYR A 446 -21.16 3.23 -1.57
N TYR A 447 -20.36 2.62 -2.44
CA TYR A 447 -19.00 3.08 -2.70
C TYR A 447 -18.96 4.39 -3.50
N TYR A 448 -19.95 4.64 -4.36
CA TYR A 448 -20.17 5.95 -4.96
C TYR A 448 -20.45 7.02 -3.91
N GLN A 449 -21.36 6.78 -2.96
CA GLN A 449 -21.62 7.74 -1.87
C GLN A 449 -20.41 7.92 -0.97
N LEU A 450 -19.67 6.86 -0.68
CA LEU A 450 -18.43 6.94 0.10
C LEU A 450 -17.40 7.84 -0.58
N ALA A 451 -17.17 7.66 -1.89
CA ALA A 451 -16.27 8.48 -2.68
C ALA A 451 -16.74 9.95 -2.72
N ARG A 452 -18.05 10.19 -2.86
CA ARG A 452 -18.62 11.55 -2.80
C ARG A 452 -18.43 12.22 -1.45
N GLN A 453 -18.68 11.50 -0.35
CA GLN A 453 -18.46 12.02 0.99
C GLN A 453 -16.99 12.37 1.21
N ALA A 454 -16.08 11.51 0.74
CA ALA A 454 -14.66 11.75 0.85
C ALA A 454 -14.23 13.07 0.19
N ASN A 455 -14.75 13.41 -0.99
CA ASN A 455 -14.42 14.68 -1.65
C ASN A 455 -14.71 15.93 -0.81
N THR A 456 -15.67 15.87 0.11
CA THR A 456 -15.96 16.95 1.06
C THR A 456 -14.95 16.98 2.20
N TYR A 457 -14.70 15.84 2.85
CA TYR A 457 -13.86 15.77 4.06
C TYR A 457 -12.36 15.79 3.76
N LEU A 458 -11.94 15.40 2.55
CA LEU A 458 -10.55 15.44 2.11
C LEU A 458 -9.97 16.86 2.04
N ARG A 459 -10.80 17.90 2.05
CA ARG A 459 -10.36 19.30 2.11
C ARG A 459 -10.32 19.87 3.52
N GLY A 460 -10.89 19.16 4.49
CA GLY A 460 -11.02 19.58 5.89
C GLY A 460 -10.06 18.85 6.85
N PRO A 461 -10.31 18.94 8.17
CA PRO A 461 -9.46 18.34 9.22
C PRO A 461 -9.36 16.81 9.15
N ASP A 462 -10.41 16.15 8.66
CA ASP A 462 -10.50 14.68 8.67
C ASP A 462 -9.83 14.01 7.46
N ALA A 463 -9.10 14.77 6.64
CA ALA A 463 -8.48 14.28 5.41
C ALA A 463 -7.67 13.00 5.61
N LYS A 464 -6.88 12.91 6.70
CA LYS A 464 -6.08 11.73 7.04
C LYS A 464 -6.92 10.45 7.19
N ILE A 465 -8.03 10.54 7.92
CA ILE A 465 -8.92 9.40 8.16
C ILE A 465 -9.56 8.96 6.85
N TRP A 466 -9.98 9.92 6.02
CA TRP A 466 -10.63 9.65 4.74
C TRP A 466 -9.70 9.08 3.66
N VAL A 467 -8.43 9.51 3.61
CA VAL A 467 -7.42 8.89 2.73
C VAL A 467 -7.22 7.41 3.08
N LEU A 468 -7.06 7.10 4.36
CA LEU A 468 -6.91 5.70 4.82
C LEU A 468 -8.16 4.87 4.52
N ARG A 469 -9.35 5.45 4.77
CA ARG A 469 -10.63 4.80 4.50
C ARG A 469 -10.81 4.49 3.01
N LEU A 470 -10.50 5.44 2.13
CA LEU A 470 -10.58 5.26 0.68
C LEU A 470 -9.54 4.26 0.15
N THR A 471 -8.31 4.31 0.64
CA THR A 471 -7.25 3.36 0.24
C THR A 471 -7.68 1.92 0.55
N ARG A 472 -8.30 1.69 1.72
CA ARG A 472 -8.85 0.37 2.07
C ARG A 472 -10.07 -0.02 1.24
N ALA A 473 -10.92 0.95 0.86
CA ALA A 473 -12.10 0.73 0.02
C ALA A 473 -11.76 0.51 -1.46
N PHE A 474 -10.50 0.71 -1.86
CA PHE A 474 -10.10 0.70 -3.27
C PHE A 474 -10.39 -0.62 -4.01
N PRO A 475 -10.12 -1.82 -3.43
CA PRO A 475 -10.48 -3.08 -4.09
C PRO A 475 -11.98 -3.19 -4.39
N ASP A 476 -12.84 -2.74 -3.48
CA ASP A 476 -14.28 -2.73 -3.71
C ASP A 476 -14.71 -1.65 -4.72
N LEU A 477 -14.07 -0.47 -4.71
CA LEU A 477 -14.29 0.56 -5.73
C LEU A 477 -13.94 0.05 -7.14
N ARG A 478 -12.85 -0.73 -7.26
CA ARG A 478 -12.44 -1.40 -8.50
C ARG A 478 -13.50 -2.40 -8.95
N CYS A 479 -13.95 -3.29 -8.07
CA CYS A 479 -15.01 -4.26 -8.39
C CYS A 479 -16.33 -3.56 -8.79
N ALA A 480 -16.74 -2.53 -8.06
CA ALA A 480 -17.92 -1.74 -8.37
C ALA A 480 -17.81 -1.07 -9.74
N PHE A 481 -16.64 -0.49 -10.06
CA PHE A 481 -16.38 0.12 -11.35
C PHE A 481 -16.45 -0.90 -12.49
N GLN A 482 -15.76 -2.04 -12.37
CA GLN A 482 -15.75 -3.07 -13.41
C GLN A 482 -17.15 -3.62 -13.69
N TRP A 483 -17.96 -3.80 -12.64
CA TRP A 483 -19.36 -4.18 -12.78
C TRP A 483 -20.18 -3.09 -13.49
N LEU A 484 -20.03 -1.83 -13.07
CA LEU A 484 -20.75 -0.70 -13.68
C LEU A 484 -20.37 -0.49 -15.15
N VAL A 485 -19.10 -0.64 -15.55
CA VAL A 485 -18.69 -0.49 -16.98
C VAL A 485 -19.47 -1.45 -17.88
N GLN A 486 -19.84 -2.63 -17.39
CA GLN A 486 -20.59 -3.62 -18.14
C GLN A 486 -22.10 -3.36 -18.14
N GLN A 487 -22.65 -2.78 -17.07
CA GLN A 487 -24.10 -2.67 -16.83
C GLN A 487 -24.66 -1.24 -16.98
N ASP A 488 -23.93 -0.24 -16.46
CA ASP A 488 -24.27 1.18 -16.47
C ASP A 488 -23.00 2.03 -16.58
N ILE A 489 -22.62 2.36 -17.82
CA ILE A 489 -21.45 3.19 -18.12
C ILE A 489 -21.55 4.58 -17.47
N ALA A 490 -22.75 5.16 -17.35
CA ALA A 490 -22.92 6.47 -16.73
C ALA A 490 -22.65 6.39 -15.22
N GLY A 491 -23.12 5.34 -14.55
CA GLY A 491 -22.77 5.04 -13.17
C GLY A 491 -21.26 4.84 -12.98
N ALA A 492 -20.61 4.10 -13.90
CA ALA A 492 -19.16 3.87 -13.85
C ALA A 492 -18.36 5.17 -13.91
N VAL A 493 -18.73 6.07 -14.82
CA VAL A 493 -18.07 7.38 -14.96
C VAL A 493 -18.32 8.26 -13.74
N ARG A 494 -19.55 8.28 -13.20
CA ARG A 494 -19.84 8.99 -11.95
C ARG A 494 -18.98 8.48 -10.78
N LEU A 495 -18.77 7.17 -10.70
CA LEU A 495 -17.90 6.57 -9.69
C LEU A 495 -16.44 6.99 -9.86
N LEU A 496 -15.91 6.99 -11.09
CA LEU A 496 -14.54 7.47 -11.37
C LEU A 496 -14.35 8.94 -10.98
N ILE A 497 -15.30 9.79 -11.33
CA ILE A 497 -15.24 11.23 -11.01
C ILE A 497 -15.27 11.43 -9.50
N ALA A 498 -16.18 10.73 -8.79
CA ALA A 498 -16.25 10.77 -7.34
C ALA A 498 -14.97 10.23 -6.69
N GLY A 499 -14.40 9.15 -7.23
CA GLY A 499 -13.17 8.51 -6.76
C GLY A 499 -11.88 9.22 -7.19
N SER A 500 -11.94 10.27 -8.00
CA SER A 500 -10.77 10.88 -8.63
C SER A 500 -9.67 11.32 -7.65
N CYS A 501 -10.04 11.69 -6.43
CA CYS A 501 -9.09 12.00 -5.34
C CYS A 501 -8.11 10.87 -5.02
N LEU A 502 -8.50 9.60 -5.23
CA LEU A 502 -7.62 8.43 -5.08
C LEU A 502 -6.47 8.45 -6.07
N PHE A 503 -6.71 8.88 -7.30
CA PHE A 503 -5.66 8.95 -8.32
C PHE A 503 -4.65 10.05 -7.97
N TYR A 504 -5.14 11.21 -7.56
CA TYR A 504 -4.30 12.36 -7.21
C TYR A 504 -3.49 12.15 -5.90
N ARG A 505 -4.10 11.52 -4.89
CA ARG A 505 -3.53 11.46 -3.53
C ARG A 505 -3.00 10.08 -3.14
N CYS A 506 -3.61 9.01 -3.63
CA CYS A 506 -3.38 7.64 -3.18
C CYS A 506 -2.62 6.77 -4.18
N THR A 507 -1.86 7.37 -5.10
CA THR A 507 -0.85 6.69 -5.95
C THR A 507 -1.37 5.96 -7.20
N TYR A 508 -2.68 5.80 -7.37
CA TYR A 508 -3.30 4.97 -8.42
C TYR A 508 -3.42 5.64 -9.81
N VAL A 509 -2.45 6.45 -10.24
CA VAL A 509 -2.58 7.25 -11.48
C VAL A 509 -2.74 6.37 -12.73
N THR A 510 -1.93 5.33 -12.89
CA THR A 510 -1.97 4.47 -14.09
C THR A 510 -3.18 3.54 -14.10
N GLU A 511 -3.52 2.95 -12.96
CA GLU A 511 -4.75 2.17 -12.85
C GLU A 511 -5.96 3.08 -13.15
N GLY A 512 -6.00 4.30 -12.59
CA GLY A 512 -7.00 5.30 -12.94
C GLY A 512 -7.07 5.56 -14.45
N ARG A 513 -5.93 5.65 -15.15
CA ARG A 513 -5.87 5.80 -16.61
C ARG A 513 -6.42 4.58 -17.34
N GLN A 514 -6.12 3.36 -16.92
CA GLN A 514 -6.67 2.14 -17.52
C GLN A 514 -8.18 2.07 -17.33
N LEU A 515 -8.68 2.39 -16.13
CA LEU A 515 -10.11 2.45 -15.86
C LEU A 515 -10.78 3.53 -16.73
N ILE A 516 -10.21 4.72 -16.82
CA ILE A 516 -10.71 5.80 -17.69
C ILE A 516 -10.67 5.40 -19.18
N ALA A 517 -9.59 4.77 -19.64
CA ALA A 517 -9.48 4.30 -21.02
C ALA A 517 -10.53 3.22 -21.34
N SER A 518 -10.80 2.32 -20.39
CA SER A 518 -11.86 1.32 -20.53
C SER A 518 -13.25 1.96 -20.61
N ALA A 519 -13.50 3.01 -19.82
CA ALA A 519 -14.73 3.79 -19.87
C ALA A 519 -14.86 4.55 -21.21
N LEU A 520 -13.83 5.29 -21.63
CA LEU A 520 -13.80 6.04 -22.90
C LEU A 520 -14.10 5.13 -24.11
N LYS A 521 -13.44 3.97 -24.18
CA LYS A 521 -13.67 2.99 -25.26
C LYS A 521 -15.11 2.48 -25.30
N ARG A 522 -15.78 2.38 -24.15
CA ARG A 522 -17.19 1.99 -24.08
C ARG A 522 -18.11 3.15 -24.47
N CYS A 523 -17.80 4.36 -24.02
CA CYS A 523 -18.54 5.59 -24.33
C CYS A 523 -18.60 5.89 -25.83
N ASP A 524 -17.59 5.52 -26.62
CA ASP A 524 -17.62 5.68 -28.08
C ASP A 524 -18.79 4.93 -28.75
N ASN A 525 -19.35 3.92 -28.08
CA ASN A 525 -20.43 3.08 -28.60
C ASN A 525 -21.81 3.41 -28.00
N ASP A 526 -21.88 4.15 -26.89
CA ASP A 526 -23.11 4.40 -26.13
C ASP A 526 -23.42 5.91 -26.07
N VAL A 527 -24.71 6.28 -26.08
CA VAL A 527 -25.12 7.69 -25.94
C VAL A 527 -24.98 8.12 -24.48
N MET A 528 -23.96 8.93 -24.17
CA MET A 528 -23.71 9.46 -22.84
C MET A 528 -24.15 10.91 -22.69
N GLU A 529 -24.53 11.30 -21.46
CA GLU A 529 -24.81 12.69 -21.13
C GLU A 529 -23.58 13.58 -21.39
N PRO A 530 -23.70 14.69 -22.15
CA PRO A 530 -22.54 15.50 -22.54
C PRO A 530 -21.74 16.06 -21.36
N ILE A 531 -22.40 16.42 -20.25
CA ILE A 531 -21.72 16.92 -19.05
C ILE A 531 -20.81 15.83 -18.47
N LEU A 532 -21.32 14.60 -18.38
CA LEU A 532 -20.59 13.46 -17.84
C LEU A 532 -19.40 13.08 -18.74
N GLN A 533 -19.56 13.18 -20.06
CA GLN A 533 -18.48 13.01 -21.03
C GLN A 533 -17.38 14.07 -20.84
N ALA A 534 -17.76 15.33 -20.66
CA ALA A 534 -16.81 16.41 -20.43
C ALA A 534 -16.03 16.22 -19.12
N GLU A 535 -16.69 15.78 -18.05
CA GLU A 535 -16.02 15.50 -16.77
C GLU A 535 -15.06 14.30 -16.85
N LEU A 536 -15.38 13.27 -17.63
CA LEU A 536 -14.48 12.14 -17.90
C LEU A 536 -13.24 12.59 -18.68
N HIS A 537 -13.41 13.37 -19.75
CA HIS A 537 -12.28 13.95 -20.49
C HIS A 537 -11.45 14.90 -19.63
N GLN A 538 -12.09 15.71 -18.76
CA GLN A 538 -11.36 16.54 -17.80
C GLN A 538 -10.48 15.67 -16.89
N LEU A 539 -11.01 14.57 -16.36
CA LEU A 539 -10.25 13.65 -15.52
C LEU A 539 -9.09 13.00 -16.29
N ALA A 540 -9.33 12.53 -17.53
CA ALA A 540 -8.30 11.98 -18.40
C ALA A 540 -7.17 12.98 -18.66
N GLY A 541 -7.53 14.23 -18.98
CA GLY A 541 -6.56 15.29 -19.24
C GLY A 541 -5.72 15.66 -18.02
N ASN A 542 -6.33 15.65 -16.83
CA ASN A 542 -5.62 15.90 -15.58
C ASN A 542 -4.63 14.79 -15.22
N LEU A 543 -4.97 13.51 -15.43
CA LEU A 543 -4.02 12.42 -15.20
C LEU A 543 -2.87 12.43 -16.22
N ALA A 544 -3.17 12.73 -17.50
CA ALA A 544 -2.14 12.91 -18.52
C ALA A 544 -1.19 14.07 -18.16
N TYR A 545 -1.73 15.20 -17.67
CA TYR A 545 -0.93 16.31 -17.15
C TYR A 545 0.00 15.88 -16.01
N MET A 546 -0.47 15.08 -15.05
CA MET A 546 0.36 14.59 -13.95
C MET A 546 1.52 13.69 -14.40
N GLN A 547 1.31 12.94 -15.48
CA GLN A 547 2.33 12.05 -16.05
C GLN A 547 3.30 12.76 -17.00
N GLY A 548 3.15 14.07 -17.23
CA GLY A 548 4.00 14.83 -18.15
C GLY A 548 3.55 14.77 -19.62
N GLU A 549 2.45 14.08 -19.93
CA GLU A 549 1.90 13.96 -21.29
C GLU A 549 1.05 15.20 -21.64
N TYR A 550 1.67 16.38 -21.66
CA TYR A 550 0.96 17.65 -21.76
C TYR A 550 0.15 17.80 -23.06
N SER A 551 0.65 17.32 -24.19
CA SER A 551 -0.10 17.38 -25.46
C SER A 551 -1.36 16.51 -25.43
N LEU A 552 -1.28 15.30 -24.86
CA LEU A 552 -2.45 14.44 -24.69
C LEU A 552 -3.44 15.06 -23.71
N GLY A 553 -2.93 15.62 -22.60
CA GLY A 553 -3.74 16.33 -21.61
C GLY A 553 -4.50 17.52 -22.20
N GLN A 554 -3.84 18.29 -23.07
CA GLN A 554 -4.44 19.42 -23.78
C GLN A 554 -5.58 18.99 -24.69
N ASN A 555 -5.41 17.91 -25.47
CA ASN A 555 -6.45 17.40 -26.37
C ASN A 555 -7.72 17.03 -25.59
N TYR A 556 -7.59 16.23 -24.52
CA TYR A 556 -8.73 15.86 -23.69
C TYR A 556 -9.42 17.06 -23.05
N LEU A 557 -8.65 18.03 -22.52
CA LEU A 557 -9.22 19.22 -21.90
C LEU A 557 -9.90 20.14 -22.92
N GLN A 558 -9.40 20.23 -24.15
CA GLN A 558 -10.05 21.00 -25.20
C GLN A 558 -11.39 20.39 -25.61
N GLU A 559 -11.46 19.06 -25.80
CA GLU A 559 -12.72 18.35 -26.08
C GLU A 559 -13.73 18.50 -24.94
N ALA A 560 -13.25 18.46 -23.69
CA ALA A 560 -14.07 18.71 -22.51
C ALA A 560 -14.63 20.14 -22.48
N LEU A 561 -13.82 21.14 -22.82
CA LEU A 561 -14.22 22.54 -22.86
C LEU A 561 -15.25 22.80 -23.95
N ASP A 562 -15.03 22.29 -25.16
CA ASP A 562 -15.94 22.44 -26.29
C ASP A 562 -17.31 21.84 -25.99
N THR A 563 -17.32 20.70 -25.28
CA THR A 563 -18.56 20.07 -24.80
C THR A 563 -19.24 20.93 -23.73
N CYS A 564 -18.50 21.41 -22.72
CA CYS A 564 -19.07 22.29 -21.69
C CYS A 564 -19.63 23.60 -22.27
N LEU A 565 -18.97 24.19 -23.27
CA LEU A 565 -19.44 25.39 -23.96
C LEU A 565 -20.77 25.14 -24.70
N ARG A 566 -20.88 23.99 -25.38
CA ARG A 566 -22.09 23.61 -26.11
C ARG A 566 -23.31 23.45 -25.19
N VAL A 567 -23.11 22.87 -24.01
CA VAL A 567 -24.18 22.63 -23.02
C VAL A 567 -24.27 23.67 -21.91
N GLN A 568 -23.47 24.74 -21.99
CA GLN A 568 -23.43 25.84 -21.02
C GLN A 568 -23.19 25.39 -19.57
N HIS A 569 -22.30 24.39 -19.38
CA HIS A 569 -21.93 23.91 -18.05
C HIS A 569 -20.82 24.78 -17.43
N ILE A 570 -21.23 25.89 -16.80
CA ILE A 570 -20.35 26.95 -16.31
C ILE A 570 -19.26 26.45 -15.34
N SER A 571 -19.63 25.59 -14.37
CA SER A 571 -18.66 25.03 -13.41
C SER A 571 -17.55 24.23 -14.09
N GLY A 572 -17.92 23.45 -15.11
CA GLY A 572 -16.97 22.71 -15.96
C GLY A 572 -16.07 23.66 -16.74
N MET A 573 -16.64 24.67 -17.41
CA MET A 573 -15.88 25.67 -18.18
C MET A 573 -14.79 26.34 -17.33
N ILE A 574 -15.13 26.78 -16.11
CA ILE A 574 -14.19 27.42 -15.18
C ILE A 574 -13.03 26.48 -14.84
N LYS A 575 -13.33 25.25 -14.42
CA LYS A 575 -12.32 24.27 -13.99
C LYS A 575 -11.42 23.86 -15.16
N ILE A 576 -12.02 23.54 -16.31
CA ILE A 576 -11.29 23.08 -17.50
C ILE A 576 -10.40 24.19 -18.06
N ALA A 577 -10.89 25.43 -18.15
CA ALA A 577 -10.05 26.56 -18.57
C ALA A 577 -8.88 26.78 -17.60
N ASN A 578 -9.09 26.63 -16.29
CA ASN A 578 -7.98 26.69 -15.34
C ASN A 578 -6.95 25.56 -15.56
N HIS A 579 -7.39 24.34 -15.88
CA HIS A 579 -6.48 23.24 -16.21
C HIS A 579 -5.70 23.49 -17.52
N LEU A 580 -6.34 24.05 -18.55
CA LEU A 580 -5.66 24.49 -19.78
C LEU A 580 -4.64 25.60 -19.49
N GLY A 581 -4.97 26.55 -18.61
CA GLY A 581 -4.03 27.56 -18.13
C GLY A 581 -2.82 26.96 -17.43
N ASN A 582 -3.02 25.92 -16.60
CA ASN A 582 -1.91 25.20 -15.95
C ASN A 582 -0.99 24.52 -16.98
N LEU A 583 -1.55 23.88 -18.01
CA LEU A 583 -0.77 23.27 -19.10
C LEU A 583 0.04 24.33 -19.85
N ALA A 584 -0.60 25.43 -20.26
CA ALA A 584 0.06 26.53 -20.95
C ALA A 584 1.19 27.13 -20.09
N LEU A 585 0.96 27.30 -18.79
CA LEU A 585 1.97 27.78 -17.85
C LEU A 585 3.17 26.81 -17.77
N ARG A 586 2.93 25.49 -17.68
CA ARG A 586 4.00 24.48 -17.67
C ARG A 586 4.81 24.46 -18.97
N GLN A 587 4.17 24.72 -20.10
CA GLN A 587 4.81 24.78 -21.42
C GLN A 587 5.47 26.15 -21.71
N GLY A 588 5.40 27.12 -20.79
CA GLY A 588 5.95 28.47 -20.98
C GLY A 588 5.13 29.37 -21.91
N GLN A 589 3.90 28.97 -22.25
CA GLN A 589 2.96 29.74 -23.07
C GLN A 589 2.20 30.76 -22.20
N PHE A 590 2.93 31.77 -21.70
CA PHE A 590 2.40 32.69 -20.69
C PHE A 590 1.18 33.50 -21.15
N ALA A 591 1.10 33.85 -22.45
CA ALA A 591 -0.04 34.58 -23.01
C ALA A 591 -1.32 33.71 -23.03
N ASP A 592 -1.20 32.44 -23.40
CA ASP A 592 -2.32 31.51 -23.37
C ASP A 592 -2.74 31.18 -21.93
N ALA A 593 -1.77 31.05 -21.02
CA ALA A 593 -2.05 30.90 -19.59
C ALA A 593 -2.85 32.09 -19.04
N ASP A 594 -2.42 33.32 -19.33
CA ASP A 594 -3.12 34.55 -18.92
C ASP A 594 -4.56 34.59 -19.47
N ARG A 595 -4.71 34.29 -20.76
CA ARG A 595 -6.01 34.23 -21.43
C ARG A 595 -6.94 33.25 -20.74
N TRP A 596 -6.49 32.01 -20.51
CA TRP A 596 -7.32 30.97 -19.92
C TRP A 596 -7.68 31.25 -18.46
N TYR A 597 -6.72 31.71 -17.66
CA TYR A 597 -7.00 32.03 -16.26
C TYR A 597 -7.92 33.25 -16.12
N THR A 598 -7.71 34.30 -16.93
CA THR A 598 -8.57 35.49 -16.93
C THR A 598 -9.98 35.15 -17.37
N GLN A 599 -10.14 34.32 -18.41
CA GLN A 599 -11.45 33.84 -18.85
C GLN A 599 -12.15 33.00 -17.76
N SER A 600 -11.41 32.09 -17.12
CA SER A 600 -11.91 31.29 -15.99
C SER A 600 -12.36 32.16 -14.82
N LEU A 601 -11.60 33.20 -14.47
CA LEU A 601 -11.96 34.16 -13.43
C LEU A 601 -13.20 34.99 -13.78
N ALA A 602 -13.32 35.43 -15.04
CA ALA A 602 -14.49 36.17 -15.51
C ALA A 602 -15.76 35.32 -15.38
N TRP A 603 -15.74 34.08 -15.88
CA TRP A 603 -16.86 33.15 -15.74
C TRP A 603 -17.18 32.84 -14.26
N ALA A 604 -16.18 32.67 -13.41
CA ALA A 604 -16.39 32.43 -11.99
C ALA A 604 -17.06 33.62 -11.28
N ARG A 605 -16.66 34.85 -11.61
CA ARG A 605 -17.25 36.08 -11.05
C ARG A 605 -18.68 36.29 -11.55
N GLU A 606 -18.95 36.06 -12.83
CA GLU A 606 -20.29 36.13 -13.41
C GLU A 606 -21.24 35.09 -12.81
N HIS A 607 -20.73 33.89 -12.49
CA HIS A 607 -21.53 32.83 -11.88
C HIS A 607 -21.91 33.12 -10.41
N GLY A 608 -21.14 33.95 -9.71
CA GLY A 608 -21.40 34.35 -8.32
C GLY A 608 -21.01 33.31 -7.25
N ASP A 609 -20.44 32.16 -7.63
CA ASP A 609 -19.93 31.17 -6.68
C ASP A 609 -18.48 31.53 -6.26
N THR A 610 -18.34 32.10 -5.07
CA THR A 610 -17.05 32.46 -4.47
C THR A 610 -16.10 31.27 -4.28
N ARG A 611 -16.61 30.03 -4.22
CA ARG A 611 -15.77 28.82 -4.19
C ARG A 611 -15.00 28.65 -5.48
N LEU A 612 -15.64 28.93 -6.62
CA LEU A 612 -15.01 28.78 -7.93
C LEU A 612 -14.02 29.91 -8.24
N VAL A 613 -14.22 31.11 -7.71
CA VAL A 613 -13.31 32.27 -7.90
C VAL A 613 -11.90 31.98 -7.39
N SER A 614 -11.79 31.25 -6.28
CA SER A 614 -10.50 30.91 -5.67
C SER A 614 -9.62 29.97 -6.51
N ILE A 615 -10.17 29.31 -7.56
CA ILE A 615 -9.43 28.40 -8.45
C ILE A 615 -8.55 29.20 -9.43
N PRO A 616 -9.08 30.07 -10.29
CA PRO A 616 -8.27 30.85 -11.24
C PRO A 616 -7.41 31.92 -10.56
N LEU A 617 -7.77 32.41 -9.36
CA LEU A 617 -6.89 33.33 -8.61
C LEU A 617 -5.53 32.69 -8.31
N TYR A 618 -5.52 31.41 -7.94
CA TYR A 618 -4.27 30.67 -7.73
C TYR A 618 -3.46 30.52 -9.03
N GLY A 619 -4.13 30.24 -10.15
CA GLY A 619 -3.51 30.18 -11.49
C GLY A 619 -2.86 31.49 -11.90
N LEU A 620 -3.59 32.61 -11.80
CA LEU A 620 -3.07 33.95 -12.06
C LEU A 620 -1.91 34.32 -11.13
N ALA A 621 -1.99 33.95 -9.85
CA ALA A 621 -0.90 34.20 -8.91
C ALA A 621 0.38 33.43 -9.29
N GLN A 622 0.25 32.17 -9.73
CA GLN A 622 1.38 31.41 -10.24
C GLN A 622 1.96 32.01 -11.52
N LEU A 623 1.12 32.49 -12.43
CA LEU A 623 1.55 33.17 -13.64
C LEU A 623 2.30 34.46 -13.32
N ALA A 624 1.72 35.33 -12.48
CA ALA A 624 2.35 36.58 -12.04
C ALA A 624 3.71 36.31 -11.35
N ARG A 625 3.79 35.24 -10.54
CA ARG A 625 5.07 34.81 -9.95
C ARG A 625 6.06 34.37 -11.03
N ALA A 626 5.63 33.55 -11.99
CA ALA A 626 6.48 33.07 -13.08
C ALA A 626 7.04 34.21 -13.94
N THR A 627 6.27 35.27 -14.14
CA THR A 627 6.63 36.46 -14.94
C THR A 627 7.24 37.61 -14.12
N ILE A 628 7.58 37.39 -12.84
CA ILE A 628 8.27 38.36 -11.97
C ILE A 628 7.39 39.56 -11.55
N ASN A 629 6.07 39.44 -11.65
CA ASN A 629 5.11 40.43 -11.13
C ASN A 629 4.78 40.18 -9.65
N TRP A 630 5.77 40.37 -8.77
CA TRP A 630 5.69 40.00 -7.34
C TRP A 630 4.51 40.63 -6.57
N GLU A 631 4.23 41.92 -6.79
CA GLU A 631 3.16 42.65 -6.12
C GLU A 631 1.77 42.08 -6.49
N GLN A 632 1.57 41.81 -7.78
CA GLN A 632 0.34 41.19 -8.27
C GLN A 632 0.21 39.77 -7.73
N ALA A 633 1.28 38.97 -7.76
CA ALA A 633 1.28 37.61 -7.22
C ALA A 633 0.93 37.59 -5.73
N GLN A 634 1.52 38.48 -4.93
CA GLN A 634 1.24 38.60 -3.50
C GLN A 634 -0.24 38.96 -3.24
N THR A 635 -0.79 39.90 -4.00
CA THR A 635 -2.20 40.31 -3.88
C THR A 635 -3.13 39.15 -4.19
N LEU A 636 -2.91 38.46 -5.31
CA LEU A 636 -3.75 37.34 -5.75
C LEU A 636 -3.69 36.14 -4.80
N TYR A 637 -2.51 35.78 -4.29
CA TYR A 637 -2.41 34.70 -3.30
C TYR A 637 -3.05 35.07 -1.95
N ARG A 638 -2.99 36.35 -1.52
CA ARG A 638 -3.68 36.80 -0.28
C ARG A 638 -5.20 36.72 -0.43
N GLU A 639 -5.73 37.25 -1.53
CA GLU A 639 -7.17 37.14 -1.85
C GLU A 639 -7.60 35.67 -1.92
N GLY A 640 -6.82 34.83 -2.60
CA GLY A 640 -7.05 33.39 -2.67
C GLY A 640 -7.03 32.71 -1.30
N PHE A 641 -6.06 33.05 -0.44
CA PHE A 641 -5.96 32.52 0.93
C PHE A 641 -7.18 32.91 1.80
N GLU A 642 -7.62 34.17 1.72
CA GLU A 642 -8.77 34.66 2.48
C GLU A 642 -10.06 33.93 2.07
N LEU A 643 -10.30 33.76 0.76
CA LEU A 643 -11.45 33.02 0.25
C LEU A 643 -11.42 31.55 0.70
N ARG A 644 -10.26 30.88 0.65
CA ARG A 644 -10.12 29.48 1.09
C ARG A 644 -10.29 29.33 2.60
N THR A 645 -9.87 30.34 3.38
CA THR A 645 -10.09 30.39 4.83
C THR A 645 -11.59 30.49 5.16
N GLN A 646 -12.34 31.32 4.44
CA GLN A 646 -13.81 31.41 4.60
C GLN A 646 -14.53 30.11 4.22
N GLN A 647 -13.89 29.24 3.43
CA GLN A 647 -14.43 27.96 2.96
C GLN A 647 -13.98 26.76 3.80
N ASP A 648 -13.16 26.97 4.83
CA ASP A 648 -12.47 25.93 5.61
C ASP A 648 -11.71 24.91 4.71
N ASP A 649 -11.16 25.40 3.59
CA ASP A 649 -10.37 24.58 2.67
C ASP A 649 -8.89 24.62 3.06
N ARG A 650 -8.49 23.71 3.94
CA ARG A 650 -7.11 23.63 4.46
C ARG A 650 -6.09 23.38 3.36
N TRP A 651 -6.46 22.59 2.35
CA TRP A 651 -5.60 22.32 1.20
C TRP A 651 -5.36 23.61 0.40
N GLY A 652 -6.43 24.35 0.11
CA GLY A 652 -6.35 25.64 -0.55
C GLY A 652 -5.57 26.70 0.26
N MET A 653 -5.71 26.70 1.58
CA MET A 653 -4.93 27.57 2.47
C MET A 653 -3.43 27.24 2.40
N ALA A 654 -3.08 25.96 2.48
CA ALA A 654 -1.69 25.50 2.48
C ALA A 654 -0.96 25.84 1.17
N VAL A 655 -1.62 25.66 0.02
CA VAL A 655 -1.02 25.96 -1.30
C VAL A 655 -0.83 27.47 -1.53
N ASN A 656 -1.76 28.31 -1.08
CA ASN A 656 -1.62 29.77 -1.17
C ASN A 656 -0.52 30.29 -0.23
N LEU A 657 -0.39 29.73 0.98
CA LEU A 657 0.71 30.09 1.90
C LEU A 657 2.08 29.72 1.33
N LEU A 658 2.19 28.56 0.67
CA LEU A 658 3.42 28.16 -0.03
C LEU A 658 3.74 29.12 -1.17
N GLY A 659 2.73 29.49 -1.97
CA GLY A 659 2.85 30.48 -3.04
C GLY A 659 3.35 31.83 -2.53
N LEU A 660 2.73 32.36 -1.46
CA LEU A 660 3.17 33.60 -0.80
C LEU A 660 4.60 33.50 -0.27
N GLY A 661 4.94 32.38 0.38
CA GLY A 661 6.31 32.16 0.88
C GLY A 661 7.34 32.21 -0.24
N ASN A 662 7.06 31.58 -1.38
CA ASN A 662 7.92 31.65 -2.56
C ASN A 662 8.03 33.06 -3.13
N VAL A 663 6.94 33.83 -3.19
CA VAL A 663 6.98 35.24 -3.62
C VAL A 663 7.83 36.07 -2.67
N MET A 664 7.64 35.96 -1.35
CA MET A 664 8.41 36.72 -0.36
C MET A 664 9.91 36.42 -0.49
N ARG A 665 10.26 35.14 -0.66
CA ARG A 665 11.64 34.69 -0.90
C ARG A 665 12.21 35.33 -2.17
N GLN A 666 11.47 35.23 -3.28
CA GLN A 666 11.87 35.78 -4.58
C GLN A 666 11.98 37.31 -4.60
N SER A 667 11.21 38.01 -3.75
CA SER A 667 11.33 39.46 -3.54
C SER A 667 12.37 39.87 -2.50
N GLY A 668 13.02 38.92 -1.82
CA GLY A 668 14.11 39.16 -0.85
C GLY A 668 13.71 39.25 0.63
N ASP A 669 12.44 39.04 0.99
CA ASP A 669 11.98 39.00 2.39
C ASP A 669 12.00 37.56 2.93
N ILE A 670 13.18 37.15 3.38
CA ILE A 670 13.46 35.77 3.81
C ILE A 670 12.74 35.42 5.11
N ASP A 671 12.58 36.37 6.03
CA ASP A 671 11.91 36.16 7.32
C ASP A 671 10.40 35.94 7.15
N ALA A 672 9.76 36.74 6.29
CA ALA A 672 8.36 36.53 5.93
C ALA A 672 8.18 35.20 5.19
N ALA A 673 9.09 34.86 4.27
CA ALA A 673 9.07 33.58 3.55
C ALA A 673 9.11 32.39 4.51
N GLN A 674 10.05 32.38 5.46
CA GLN A 674 10.21 31.32 6.46
C GLN A 674 8.94 31.14 7.30
N THR A 675 8.33 32.25 7.74
CA THR A 675 7.10 32.25 8.54
C THR A 675 5.92 31.63 7.77
N LEU A 676 5.75 32.03 6.51
CA LEU A 676 4.67 31.53 5.66
C LEU A 676 4.85 30.05 5.29
N CYS A 677 6.07 29.64 4.91
CA CYS A 677 6.37 28.23 4.61
C CYS A 677 6.19 27.33 5.84
N ASN A 678 6.58 27.77 7.05
CA ASN A 678 6.34 27.00 8.27
C ASN A 678 4.84 26.81 8.59
N ARG A 679 4.01 27.82 8.30
CA ARG A 679 2.54 27.69 8.44
C ARG A 679 1.97 26.73 7.40
N SER A 680 2.44 26.80 6.16
CA SER A 680 2.08 25.87 5.09
C SER A 680 2.47 24.43 5.45
N LEU A 681 3.68 24.21 5.98
CA LEU A 681 4.17 22.90 6.41
C LEU A 681 3.25 22.25 7.44
N LYS A 682 2.83 23.00 8.48
CA LYS A 682 1.89 22.47 9.48
C LYS A 682 0.59 21.97 8.86
N LEU A 683 0.00 22.74 7.95
CA LEU A 683 -1.22 22.33 7.25
C LEU A 683 -0.99 21.09 6.39
N TRP A 684 0.12 21.02 5.65
CA TRP A 684 0.44 19.84 4.85
C TRP A 684 0.66 18.59 5.71
N GLN A 685 1.23 18.74 6.90
CA GLN A 685 1.38 17.64 7.86
C GLN A 685 0.04 17.18 8.44
N GLU A 686 -0.87 18.11 8.72
CA GLU A 686 -2.24 17.77 9.14
C GLU A 686 -3.01 17.02 8.05
N ILE A 687 -2.88 17.47 6.79
CA ILE A 687 -3.58 16.89 5.64
C ILE A 687 -2.96 15.57 5.19
N GLN A 688 -1.66 15.35 5.46
CA GLN A 688 -0.88 14.19 5.00
C GLN A 688 -0.75 14.15 3.46
N ASP A 689 -0.67 15.32 2.84
CA ASP A 689 -0.49 15.42 1.40
C ASP A 689 1.00 15.41 1.05
N LEU A 690 1.49 14.26 0.60
CA LEU A 690 2.90 14.07 0.26
C LEU A 690 3.41 15.06 -0.82
N PRO A 691 2.69 15.34 -1.92
CA PRO A 691 3.11 16.37 -2.88
C PRO A 691 3.25 17.77 -2.28
N GLY A 692 2.29 18.18 -1.45
CA GLY A 692 2.33 19.46 -0.74
C GLY A 692 3.50 19.55 0.25
N LEU A 693 3.74 18.48 1.01
CA LEU A 693 4.90 18.36 1.92
C LEU A 693 6.23 18.50 1.16
N ALA A 694 6.37 17.81 0.02
CA ALA A 694 7.56 17.90 -0.82
C ALA A 694 7.78 19.33 -1.34
N GLY A 695 6.72 19.99 -1.80
CA GLY A 695 6.78 21.37 -2.30
C GLY A 695 7.18 22.39 -1.23
N VAL A 696 6.66 22.27 -0.01
CA VAL A 696 7.04 23.20 1.09
C VAL A 696 8.45 22.93 1.61
N LEU A 697 8.88 21.67 1.68
CA LEU A 697 10.27 21.33 2.03
C LEU A 697 11.24 21.86 0.99
N HIS A 698 10.90 21.79 -0.30
CA HIS A 698 11.70 22.40 -1.35
C HIS A 698 11.86 23.91 -1.13
N ALA A 699 10.77 24.62 -0.85
CA ALA A 699 10.82 26.06 -0.57
C ALA A 699 11.66 26.40 0.67
N LEU A 700 11.52 25.63 1.75
CA LEU A 700 12.33 25.75 2.96
C LEU A 700 13.82 25.47 2.71
N GLY A 701 14.14 24.54 1.81
CA GLY A 701 15.51 24.27 1.40
C GLY A 701 16.18 25.47 0.73
N HIS A 702 15.46 26.16 -0.16
CA HIS A 702 15.95 27.41 -0.78
C HIS A 702 16.09 28.54 0.24
N ILE A 703 15.16 28.67 1.18
CA ILE A 703 15.27 29.66 2.27
C ILE A 703 16.52 29.40 3.11
N ALA A 704 16.77 28.13 3.48
CA ALA A 704 17.97 27.74 4.21
C ALA A 704 19.26 27.99 3.40
N LEU A 705 19.20 27.80 2.07
CA LEU A 705 20.32 28.09 1.17
C LEU A 705 20.68 29.59 1.18
N GLU A 706 19.68 30.46 1.07
CA GLU A 706 19.82 31.92 1.10
C GLU A 706 20.29 32.44 2.46
N GLN A 707 19.97 31.73 3.55
CA GLN A 707 20.47 32.00 4.91
C GLN A 707 21.89 31.46 5.18
N GLY A 708 22.49 30.72 4.24
CA GLY A 708 23.80 30.08 4.42
C GLY A 708 23.77 28.78 5.26
N CYS A 709 22.59 28.25 5.58
CA CYS A 709 22.38 27.02 6.33
C CYS A 709 22.43 25.79 5.40
N TYR A 710 23.59 25.53 4.79
CA TYR A 710 23.75 24.54 3.72
C TYR A 710 23.37 23.11 4.08
N ASP A 711 23.64 22.67 5.31
CA ASP A 711 23.26 21.32 5.77
C ASP A 711 21.74 21.16 5.87
N GLN A 712 21.05 22.20 6.33
CA GLN A 712 19.60 22.21 6.40
C GLN A 712 18.99 22.28 5.00
N ALA A 713 19.53 23.11 4.12
CA ALA A 713 19.12 23.19 2.72
C ALA A 713 19.20 21.81 2.05
N ARG A 714 20.34 21.12 2.21
CA ARG A 714 20.56 19.77 1.68
C ARG A 714 19.54 18.76 2.21
N ARG A 715 19.27 18.75 3.53
CA ARG A 715 18.26 17.86 4.12
C ARG A 715 16.88 18.09 3.54
N CYS A 716 16.44 19.34 3.48
CA CYS A 716 15.14 19.70 2.91
C CYS A 716 15.03 19.29 1.44
N PHE A 717 16.08 19.50 0.63
CA PHE A 717 16.11 19.06 -0.76
C PHE A 717 16.07 17.55 -0.90
N VAL A 718 16.84 16.78 -0.09
CA VAL A 718 16.80 15.30 -0.12
C VAL A 718 15.41 14.78 0.23
N GLU A 719 14.77 15.30 1.28
CA GLU A 719 13.43 14.86 1.67
C GLU A 719 12.38 15.20 0.61
N SER A 720 12.44 16.40 0.05
CA SER A 720 11.57 16.83 -1.05
C SER A 720 11.77 15.96 -2.31
N THR A 721 13.02 15.72 -2.69
CA THR A 721 13.39 14.90 -3.85
C THR A 721 12.92 13.46 -3.67
N SER A 722 13.13 12.89 -2.49
CA SER A 722 12.65 11.54 -2.17
C SER A 722 11.14 11.44 -2.29
N ALA A 723 10.40 12.45 -1.84
CA ALA A 723 8.96 12.47 -1.95
C ALA A 723 8.51 12.60 -3.42
N TRP A 724 9.11 13.50 -4.21
CA TRP A 724 8.77 13.64 -5.64
C TRP A 724 9.17 12.43 -6.50
N GLN A 725 10.28 11.76 -6.16
CA GLN A 725 10.66 10.49 -6.78
C GLN A 725 9.63 9.40 -6.46
N GLN A 726 9.20 9.28 -5.20
CA GLN A 726 8.09 8.40 -4.82
C GLN A 726 6.79 8.77 -5.53
N LEU A 727 6.61 10.02 -5.96
CA LEU A 727 5.42 10.49 -6.65
C LEU A 727 5.48 10.33 -8.18
N GLY A 728 6.63 9.97 -8.76
CA GLY A 728 6.83 9.94 -10.22
C GLY A 728 6.84 11.33 -10.87
N MET A 729 7.05 12.39 -10.10
CA MET A 729 6.92 13.79 -10.54
C MET A 729 8.20 14.27 -11.24
N SER A 730 8.31 13.98 -12.54
CA SER A 730 9.55 14.19 -13.31
C SER A 730 10.00 15.65 -13.37
N LEU A 731 9.08 16.61 -13.58
CA LEU A 731 9.43 18.03 -13.65
C LEU A 731 9.96 18.53 -12.29
N GLU A 732 9.33 18.11 -11.21
CA GLU A 732 9.72 18.42 -9.84
C GLU A 732 11.10 17.81 -9.47
N LEU A 733 11.46 16.65 -10.03
CA LEU A 733 12.84 16.14 -9.96
C LEU A 733 13.83 17.08 -10.67
N GLY A 734 13.44 17.67 -11.80
CA GLY A 734 14.21 18.73 -12.48
C GLY A 734 14.45 19.94 -11.58
N TRP A 735 13.41 20.41 -10.86
CA TRP A 735 13.55 21.46 -9.85
C TRP A 735 14.49 21.08 -8.71
N SER A 736 14.48 19.82 -8.29
CA SER A 736 15.38 19.32 -7.25
C SER A 736 16.84 19.39 -7.72
N LEU A 737 17.13 18.93 -8.93
CA LEU A 737 18.47 19.00 -9.53
C LEU A 737 18.95 20.45 -9.68
N GLU A 738 18.07 21.38 -10.06
CA GLU A 738 18.36 22.82 -10.09
C GLU A 738 18.71 23.37 -8.70
N ALA A 739 17.96 22.95 -7.67
CA ALA A 739 18.22 23.35 -6.30
C ALA A 739 19.56 22.81 -5.77
N PHE A 740 19.91 21.56 -6.07
CA PHE A 740 21.23 21.01 -5.77
C PHE A 740 22.34 21.71 -6.56
N ALA A 741 22.09 22.15 -7.79
CA ALA A 741 23.04 22.95 -8.55
C ALA A 741 23.30 24.29 -7.86
N CYS A 742 22.26 24.98 -7.37
CA CYS A 742 22.42 26.19 -6.56
C CYS A 742 23.24 25.94 -5.28
N LEU A 743 23.00 24.82 -4.59
CA LEU A 743 23.80 24.42 -3.43
C LEU A 743 25.27 24.18 -3.79
N ALA A 744 25.54 23.51 -4.91
CA ALA A 744 26.89 23.27 -5.43
C ALA A 744 27.61 24.58 -5.80
N VAL A 745 26.90 25.59 -6.30
CA VAL A 745 27.45 26.94 -6.52
C VAL A 745 27.94 27.53 -5.20
N CYS A 746 27.13 27.49 -4.14
CA CYS A 746 27.52 28.00 -2.82
C CYS A 746 28.70 27.24 -2.21
N GLN A 747 28.86 25.96 -2.56
CA GLN A 747 29.97 25.10 -2.11
C GLN A 747 31.19 25.13 -3.05
N ASN A 748 31.17 25.97 -4.09
CA ASN A 748 32.22 26.11 -5.11
C ASN A 748 32.55 24.80 -5.85
N GLN A 749 31.55 23.93 -6.03
CA GLN A 749 31.66 22.63 -6.70
C GLN A 749 31.29 22.74 -8.18
N ARG A 750 32.13 23.40 -8.98
CA ARG A 750 31.81 23.76 -10.38
C ARG A 750 31.41 22.59 -11.27
N ASN A 751 32.04 21.42 -11.11
CA ASN A 751 31.73 20.24 -11.93
C ASN A 751 30.33 19.69 -11.62
N ASP A 752 29.93 19.69 -10.35
CA ASP A 752 28.61 19.24 -9.92
C ASP A 752 27.51 20.17 -10.42
N VAL A 753 27.76 21.49 -10.43
CA VAL A 753 26.84 22.48 -11.03
C VAL A 753 26.53 22.13 -12.48
N VAL A 754 27.55 21.85 -13.30
CA VAL A 754 27.36 21.51 -14.73
C VAL A 754 26.62 20.18 -14.87
N LYS A 755 26.99 19.14 -14.10
CA LYS A 755 26.35 17.80 -14.14
C LYS A 755 24.86 17.90 -13.81
N LEU A 756 24.53 18.55 -12.70
CA LEU A 756 23.16 18.69 -12.19
C LEU A 756 22.29 19.55 -13.11
N PHE A 757 22.82 20.68 -13.56
CA PHE A 757 22.07 21.60 -14.41
C PHE A 757 21.79 21.01 -15.80
N ARG A 758 22.73 20.25 -16.37
CA ARG A 758 22.51 19.48 -17.61
C ARG A 758 21.40 18.45 -17.46
N ALA A 759 21.42 17.67 -16.38
CA ALA A 759 20.39 16.68 -16.10
C ALA A 759 19.01 17.33 -15.92
N ALA A 760 18.92 18.45 -15.20
CA ALA A 760 17.67 19.21 -15.08
C ALA A 760 17.15 19.72 -16.44
N SER A 761 18.04 20.25 -17.29
CA SER A 761 17.66 20.72 -18.63
C SER A 761 17.19 19.57 -19.53
N PHE A 762 17.82 18.39 -19.44
CA PHE A 762 17.37 17.20 -20.16
C PHE A 762 15.90 16.85 -19.83
N ILE A 763 15.53 16.82 -18.55
CA ILE A 763 14.14 16.58 -18.12
C ILE A 763 13.20 17.64 -18.73
N ARG A 764 13.55 18.92 -18.62
CA ARG A 764 12.73 20.02 -19.13
C ARG A 764 12.51 19.93 -20.64
N THR A 765 13.54 19.56 -21.40
CA THR A 765 13.43 19.35 -22.85
C THR A 765 12.48 18.19 -23.18
N GLN A 766 12.60 17.05 -22.49
CA GLN A 766 11.72 15.89 -22.70
C GLN A 766 10.25 16.22 -22.42
N LEU A 767 9.99 17.01 -21.38
CA LEU A 767 8.63 17.41 -20.99
C LEU A 767 8.12 18.65 -21.74
N HIS A 768 8.92 19.26 -22.62
CA HIS A 768 8.60 20.55 -23.24
C HIS A 768 8.22 21.63 -22.23
N SER A 769 8.92 21.68 -21.08
CA SER A 769 8.66 22.59 -19.98
C SER A 769 9.84 23.54 -19.73
N PRO A 770 9.92 24.67 -20.46
CA PRO A 770 11.01 25.63 -20.32
C PRO A 770 11.01 26.29 -18.95
N ARG A 771 12.17 26.84 -18.56
CA ARG A 771 12.28 27.66 -17.35
C ARG A 771 11.48 28.95 -17.51
N THR A 772 10.77 29.32 -16.46
CA THR A 772 10.08 30.60 -16.35
C THR A 772 11.09 31.74 -16.18
N PRO A 773 10.71 33.00 -16.47
CA PRO A 773 11.53 34.16 -16.16
C PRO A 773 12.02 34.19 -14.70
N ALA A 774 11.12 33.89 -13.75
CA ALA A 774 11.46 33.83 -12.33
C ALA A 774 12.50 32.75 -11.99
N GLU A 775 12.35 31.54 -12.54
CA GLU A 775 13.34 30.47 -12.35
C GLU A 775 14.70 30.85 -12.98
N SER A 776 14.67 31.44 -14.17
CA SER A 776 15.89 31.89 -14.87
C SER A 776 16.64 32.98 -14.09
N LEU A 777 15.91 33.89 -13.44
CA LEU A 777 16.50 34.90 -12.56
C LEU A 777 17.19 34.26 -11.35
N GLN A 778 16.54 33.29 -10.70
CA GLN A 778 17.10 32.56 -9.55
C GLN A 778 18.31 31.72 -9.92
N LEU A 779 18.30 31.14 -11.13
CA LEU A 779 19.38 30.30 -11.64
C LEU A 779 20.48 31.08 -12.37
N SER A 780 20.43 32.42 -12.37
CA SER A 780 21.37 33.27 -13.12
C SER A 780 22.85 32.93 -12.88
N THR A 781 23.24 32.66 -11.63
CA THR A 781 24.63 32.28 -11.30
C THR A 781 24.96 30.86 -11.80
N VAL A 782 24.02 29.92 -11.69
CA VAL A 782 24.16 28.57 -12.24
C VAL A 782 24.32 28.62 -13.76
N ILE A 783 23.48 29.40 -14.45
CA ILE A 783 23.52 29.61 -15.91
C ILE A 783 24.83 30.28 -16.34
N GLN A 784 25.38 31.22 -15.57
CA GLN A 784 26.69 31.82 -15.87
C GLN A 784 27.83 30.80 -15.77
N ILE A 785 27.76 29.88 -14.80
CA ILE A 785 28.77 28.83 -14.59
C ILE A 785 28.64 27.72 -15.65
N ALA A 786 27.42 27.38 -16.03
CA ALA A 786 27.03 26.33 -16.95
C ALA A 786 26.04 26.87 -18.01
N PRO A 787 26.50 27.68 -18.98
CA PRO A 787 25.62 28.26 -19.99
C PRO A 787 25.01 27.16 -20.86
N GLU A 788 23.70 27.24 -21.08
CA GLU A 788 22.99 26.39 -22.05
C GLU A 788 23.61 26.60 -23.43
N GLN A 789 24.25 25.56 -23.97
CA GLN A 789 24.76 25.56 -25.34
C GLN A 789 23.92 24.57 -26.15
N ASP A 790 23.69 24.87 -27.44
CA ASP A 790 23.06 23.94 -28.40
C ASP A 790 23.77 22.56 -28.44
N ASN A 791 25.02 22.46 -27.95
CA ASN A 791 25.85 21.24 -27.92
C ASN A 791 25.70 20.36 -26.66
N TRP A 792 24.81 20.66 -25.70
CA TRP A 792 24.54 19.67 -24.63
C TRP A 792 23.91 18.38 -25.15
N HIS A 793 23.37 18.41 -26.37
CA HIS A 793 22.78 17.27 -27.07
C HIS A 793 23.80 16.31 -27.70
N THR A 794 25.08 16.69 -27.83
CA THR A 794 26.06 15.95 -28.67
C THR A 794 27.13 15.17 -27.92
N ASP A 795 27.45 15.49 -26.66
CA ASP A 795 28.64 14.91 -26.00
C ASP A 795 28.36 13.72 -25.07
N VAL A 796 27.13 13.52 -24.59
CA VAL A 796 26.65 12.29 -23.92
C VAL A 796 25.14 12.25 -24.10
N VAL A 797 24.59 11.17 -24.68
CA VAL A 797 23.13 10.96 -24.69
C VAL A 797 22.71 10.64 -23.26
N LEU A 798 22.30 11.64 -22.49
CA LEU A 798 21.70 11.45 -21.17
C LEU A 798 20.41 10.66 -21.34
N SER A 799 20.25 9.60 -20.56
CA SER A 799 19.01 8.84 -20.42
C SER A 799 18.31 9.21 -19.11
N MET A 800 17.03 8.88 -18.97
CA MET A 800 16.35 9.03 -17.67
C MET A 800 16.97 8.15 -16.58
N ASN A 801 17.60 7.03 -16.94
CA ASN A 801 18.34 6.20 -15.98
C ASN A 801 19.57 6.94 -15.44
N ASP A 802 20.29 7.70 -16.26
CA ASP A 802 21.43 8.52 -15.81
C ASP A 802 20.99 9.61 -14.83
N VAL A 803 19.85 10.24 -15.12
CA VAL A 803 19.22 11.23 -14.23
C VAL A 803 18.82 10.59 -12.91
N GLN A 804 18.23 9.39 -12.94
CA GLN A 804 17.78 8.70 -11.74
C GLN A 804 18.96 8.24 -10.87
N MET A 805 20.02 7.70 -11.46
CA MET A 805 21.26 7.40 -10.74
C MET A 805 21.85 8.65 -10.08
N LEU A 806 21.85 9.79 -10.78
CA LEU A 806 22.32 11.05 -10.22
C LEU A 806 21.47 11.51 -9.03
N VAL A 807 20.15 11.37 -9.12
CA VAL A 807 19.24 11.67 -8.00
C VAL A 807 19.52 10.75 -6.81
N GLU A 808 19.75 9.45 -7.05
CA GLU A 808 20.08 8.48 -6.00
C GLU A 808 21.43 8.78 -5.33
N GLU A 809 22.45 9.17 -6.09
CA GLU A 809 23.74 9.63 -5.56
C GLU A 809 23.56 10.81 -4.59
N LEU A 810 22.75 11.81 -4.96
CA LEU A 810 22.50 12.99 -4.12
C LEU A 810 21.78 12.67 -2.81
N MET A 811 20.94 11.64 -2.83
CA MET A 811 20.18 11.19 -1.65
C MET A 811 20.99 10.23 -0.74
N ALA A 812 22.06 9.62 -1.24
CA ALA A 812 22.84 8.63 -0.49
C ALA A 812 23.55 9.22 0.74
N ASP A 813 23.88 10.51 0.71
CA ASP A 813 24.75 11.19 1.70
C ASP A 813 24.01 11.70 2.96
N ILE A 814 22.68 11.64 3.01
CA ILE A 814 21.90 12.07 4.18
C ILE A 814 20.91 10.97 4.58
N PRO A 815 20.93 10.49 5.85
CA PRO A 815 19.85 9.66 6.32
C PRO A 815 18.55 10.48 6.27
N ALA A 816 17.61 10.08 5.41
CA ALA A 816 16.27 10.66 5.34
C ALA A 816 15.60 10.58 6.72
N THR A 817 15.76 11.62 7.53
CA THR A 817 15.15 11.75 8.85
C THR A 817 14.47 13.09 8.91
N SER A 818 13.16 13.12 8.62
CA SER A 818 12.16 13.89 9.39
C SER A 818 10.72 13.85 8.85
N LEU A 819 10.44 13.25 7.69
CA LEU A 819 9.03 13.12 7.23
C LEU A 819 8.25 11.98 7.92
N ALA A 820 8.91 11.07 8.63
CA ALA A 820 8.28 9.88 9.24
C ALA A 820 7.56 10.11 10.60
N THR A 821 7.41 11.36 11.05
CA THR A 821 6.59 11.70 12.23
C THR A 821 5.20 12.23 11.88
N VAL A 822 4.79 12.13 10.62
CA VAL A 822 3.54 12.65 10.07
C VAL A 822 2.76 11.43 9.59
#